data_AF-A0A7Y5DST1-F1
#
_entry.id   AF-A0A7Y5DST1-F1
#
_cell.length_a   1.000
_cell.length_b   1.000
_cell.length_c   1.000
_cell.angle_alpha   90.00
_cell.angle_beta   90.00
_cell.angle_gamma   90.00
#
_symmetry.space_group_name_H-M   'P 1'
#
loop_
_entity.id
_entity.type
_entity.pdbx_description
1 polymer ?
#
loop_
_entity_poly.entity_id
_entity_poly.type
_entity_poly.pdbx_seq_one_letter_code
_entity_poly.pdbx_strand_id
1 'polypeptide(L)'
;MKTRNNIKSSAMAIIIAINFVFSTFAFAGNPTPFYGKDLDQNRDLVASVMKGRNYVVEVDKQGKIKKIVDTGANGDGTESQPTVTGASALNAPSTETSVAMPENYQGQYAIDYMGQNLPKIAANYGLTPDKLKDLLLNDETVRFDSNNRMFYVDNTAGQQTDQLSDQQGTANGALLTGTATDNAPLPIASPATLAGTFKLHSKPGASKTIYLDFDGHTVANTAWSKSTIVAPPFDLGGNPAVFDNNELSNITSIWNRVSEDFIPFDVDVTTESPAADALLRSSAADNSYGTRVVVTKTGTINCNCGGIAYVGVVTMVNNTAYQPAWVFQQSLANNEKYIAEAVSHEAGHNLGLIHDGQKTASVSTSYYSGHGSGATAWAPIMGIGYYKNVTQWDHGVYPGANNQQDDIAVLASHGILPRTDVVGNTFATASSLTNIDTGITANIQTFGVIETSSDVDMYMLDTAGGVVNLTVSPAAKGANLDTQLTLYKTDGTVITSSASATTLSATISTTVPAGIYYLAVSGSGHALVGADYGYPSYGSLGQYQITGSYATANNATPPTAVLTASTLTGPASLTVSFSASNSIGNGSIVGTLWSFGDGTTSTSPNPVHTYTTVGTFTPTLTVTNQYNLSDTKSVQITATVPPLPTLHAASVALTVSKMSKVNANARAAIKVVDANGHPVPNASVKGAWSGAFMGTLSSKTAPNGTVVHTSNVINLGKKASGAYKIISISAPGYTYNPTQNAKTLVTVTW
;
A
#
# COMPACT_ATOMS: atom_id res chain seq x y z
N MET A 1 -54.97 43.21 -13.44
CA MET A 1 -54.85 44.68 -13.48
C MET A 1 -53.82 45.10 -12.43
N LYS A 2 -52.88 45.99 -12.83
CA LYS A 2 -52.02 46.95 -12.06
C LYS A 2 -51.97 46.79 -10.51
N THR A 3 -50.83 46.80 -9.80
CA THR A 3 -49.59 47.59 -9.98
C THR A 3 -48.43 47.09 -9.11
N ARG A 4 -47.21 47.43 -9.57
CA ARG A 4 -45.86 47.24 -9.00
C ARG A 4 -45.65 47.70 -7.55
N ASN A 5 -44.71 47.05 -6.86
CA ASN A 5 -43.49 47.74 -6.41
C ASN A 5 -42.29 46.79 -6.34
N ASN A 6 -41.20 47.21 -6.99
CA ASN A 6 -39.89 46.57 -7.05
C ASN A 6 -39.12 46.80 -5.73
N ILE A 7 -38.53 45.74 -5.16
CA ILE A 7 -37.21 45.82 -4.52
C ILE A 7 -36.40 44.63 -5.02
N LYS A 8 -35.28 44.92 -5.70
CA LYS A 8 -34.30 43.95 -6.18
C LYS A 8 -33.35 43.60 -5.03
N SER A 9 -33.24 42.32 -4.68
CA SER A 9 -31.94 41.63 -4.55
C SER A 9 -32.16 40.12 -4.40
N SER A 10 -31.72 39.38 -5.42
CA SER A 10 -31.14 38.03 -5.37
C SER A 10 -31.77 36.96 -4.45
N ALA A 11 -32.50 36.05 -5.11
CA ALA A 11 -32.53 34.61 -4.90
C ALA A 11 -32.95 34.05 -3.51
N MET A 12 -34.23 33.74 -3.38
CA MET A 12 -34.72 32.67 -2.50
C MET A 12 -35.71 31.84 -3.33
N ALA A 13 -35.29 30.64 -3.77
CA ALA A 13 -36.17 29.66 -4.38
C ALA A 13 -36.57 28.65 -3.30
N ILE A 14 -37.86 28.66 -2.95
CA ILE A 14 -38.56 27.65 -2.14
C ILE A 14 -39.50 26.89 -3.08
N ILE A 15 -39.39 25.55 -3.15
CA ILE A 15 -40.41 24.58 -3.62
C ILE A 15 -40.06 23.25 -2.90
N ILE A 16 -40.79 22.62 -1.94
CA ILE A 16 -42.19 22.16 -1.70
C ILE A 16 -42.63 20.88 -2.45
N ALA A 17 -42.81 19.77 -1.71
CA ALA A 17 -43.83 18.71 -1.85
C ALA A 17 -43.84 17.88 -0.53
N ILE A 18 -44.82 17.87 0.40
CA ILE A 18 -46.26 17.54 0.50
C ILE A 18 -46.61 16.04 0.77
N ASN A 19 -46.99 15.77 2.04
CA ASN A 19 -48.04 14.88 2.62
C ASN A 19 -47.80 13.47 3.24
N PHE A 20 -48.16 13.39 4.54
CA PHE A 20 -48.57 12.26 5.46
C PHE A 20 -47.54 11.12 5.74
N VAL A 21 -47.26 10.63 6.96
CA VAL A 21 -48.07 10.24 8.15
C VAL A 21 -47.22 10.35 9.44
N PHE A 22 -47.87 10.51 10.60
CA PHE A 22 -47.28 10.58 11.94
C PHE A 22 -46.34 9.41 12.31
N SER A 23 -45.12 9.75 12.74
CA SER A 23 -44.37 9.03 13.78
C SER A 23 -43.40 10.02 14.44
N THR A 24 -43.26 9.94 15.76
CA THR A 24 -42.38 10.79 16.55
C THR A 24 -40.94 10.33 16.38
N PHE A 25 -40.14 11.06 15.60
CA PHE A 25 -38.70 10.90 15.52
C PHE A 25 -38.00 11.86 16.50
N ALA A 26 -37.03 11.34 17.24
CA ALA A 26 -36.21 12.11 18.17
C ALA A 26 -35.23 13.01 17.40
N PHE A 27 -35.13 14.27 17.83
CA PHE A 27 -34.20 15.26 17.28
C PHE A 27 -32.78 15.06 17.81
N ALA A 28 -31.79 15.23 16.94
CA ALA A 28 -30.39 15.44 17.34
C ALA A 28 -30.19 16.92 17.71
N GLY A 29 -29.99 17.19 19.00
CA GLY A 29 -29.81 18.52 19.59
C GLY A 29 -31.13 19.19 19.97
N ASN A 30 -31.13 19.98 21.06
CA ASN A 30 -32.32 20.67 21.55
C ASN A 30 -32.56 21.98 20.75
N PRO A 31 -33.58 22.09 19.87
CA PRO A 31 -33.83 23.28 19.06
C PRO A 31 -34.56 24.40 19.81
N THR A 32 -34.86 24.22 21.11
CA THR A 32 -35.53 25.25 21.93
C THR A 32 -34.85 26.63 21.97
N PRO A 33 -33.51 26.80 21.81
CA PRO A 33 -32.92 28.14 21.86
C PRO A 33 -33.34 29.06 20.71
N PHE A 34 -33.94 28.51 19.65
CA PHE A 34 -34.33 29.24 18.43
C PHE A 34 -35.82 29.58 18.37
N TYR A 35 -36.66 28.94 19.18
CA TYR A 35 -38.11 29.15 19.14
C TYR A 35 -38.50 30.56 19.59
N GLY A 36 -39.38 31.21 18.81
CA GLY A 36 -39.85 32.57 19.06
C GLY A 36 -38.86 33.69 18.70
N LYS A 37 -37.70 33.35 18.12
CA LYS A 37 -36.67 34.30 17.66
C LYS A 37 -36.74 34.53 16.15
N ASP A 38 -36.21 35.68 15.73
CA ASP A 38 -36.10 36.10 14.33
C ASP A 38 -34.83 35.49 13.69
N LEU A 39 -34.95 35.04 12.44
CA LEU A 39 -33.90 34.34 11.68
C LEU A 39 -32.71 35.27 11.39
N ASP A 40 -32.99 36.54 11.09
CA ASP A 40 -31.97 37.53 10.70
C ASP A 40 -31.16 38.03 11.90
N GLN A 41 -31.73 38.01 13.10
CA GLN A 41 -31.08 38.49 14.33
C GLN A 41 -30.07 37.49 14.92
N ASN A 42 -30.10 36.22 14.49
CA ASN A 42 -29.21 35.17 14.99
C ASN A 42 -28.49 34.42 13.85
N ARG A 43 -28.33 35.08 12.69
CA ARG A 43 -27.76 34.51 11.46
C ARG A 43 -26.45 33.75 11.68
N ASP A 44 -25.56 34.27 12.53
CA ASP A 44 -24.24 33.67 12.75
C ASP A 44 -24.33 32.40 13.63
N LEU A 45 -25.25 32.38 14.59
CA LEU A 45 -25.54 31.21 15.42
C LEU A 45 -26.22 30.10 14.58
N VAL A 46 -27.18 30.49 13.74
CA VAL A 46 -27.85 29.60 12.78
C VAL A 46 -26.84 29.01 11.79
N ALA A 47 -25.96 29.84 11.22
CA ALA A 47 -24.93 29.40 10.28
C ALA A 47 -23.88 28.47 10.92
N SER A 48 -23.59 28.61 12.22
CA SER A 48 -22.65 27.72 12.93
C SER A 48 -23.25 26.34 13.25
N VAL A 49 -24.53 26.28 13.61
CA VAL A 49 -25.22 25.03 14.03
C VAL A 49 -25.79 24.27 12.83
N MET A 50 -26.20 24.97 11.77
CA MET A 50 -26.86 24.39 10.59
C MET A 50 -25.91 24.13 9.41
N LYS A 51 -24.60 24.28 9.57
CA LYS A 51 -23.64 24.08 8.48
C LYS A 51 -23.62 22.62 8.01
N GLY A 52 -23.66 22.43 6.69
CA GLY A 52 -23.53 21.11 6.06
C GLY A 52 -24.81 20.26 6.03
N ARG A 53 -25.97 20.78 6.43
CA ARG A 53 -27.25 20.03 6.46
C ARG A 53 -28.42 20.87 5.93
N ASN A 54 -29.44 20.22 5.40
CA ASN A 54 -30.70 20.83 4.94
C ASN A 54 -31.75 20.77 6.06
N TYR A 55 -32.47 21.87 6.26
CA TYR A 55 -33.50 22.00 7.29
C TYR A 55 -34.79 22.60 6.73
N VAL A 56 -35.93 22.14 7.24
CA VAL A 56 -37.24 22.78 7.05
C VAL A 56 -37.54 23.61 8.30
N VAL A 57 -37.72 24.92 8.12
CA VAL A 57 -38.05 25.85 9.21
C VAL A 57 -39.50 26.33 9.04
N GLU A 58 -40.33 26.07 10.05
CA GLU A 58 -41.69 26.59 10.14
C GLU A 58 -41.67 27.90 10.94
N VAL A 59 -42.24 28.96 10.37
CA VAL A 59 -42.35 30.28 11.02
C VAL A 59 -43.82 30.68 11.23
N ASP A 60 -44.08 31.53 12.22
CA ASP A 60 -45.40 32.12 12.44
C ASP A 60 -45.70 33.28 11.48
N LYS A 61 -46.90 33.88 11.61
CA LYS A 61 -47.36 34.98 10.75
C LYS A 61 -46.54 36.28 10.92
N GLN A 62 -45.65 36.33 11.90
CA GLN A 62 -44.76 37.44 12.21
C GLN A 62 -43.30 37.12 11.87
N GLY A 63 -43.00 35.95 11.29
CA GLY A 63 -41.65 35.55 10.87
C GLY A 63 -40.82 34.86 11.95
N LYS A 64 -41.39 34.54 13.12
CA LYS A 64 -40.66 33.88 14.22
C LYS A 64 -40.70 32.37 14.10
N ILE A 65 -39.58 31.71 14.44
CA ILE A 65 -39.43 30.26 14.31
C ILE A 65 -40.34 29.50 15.29
N LYS A 66 -41.17 28.61 14.77
CA LYS A 66 -42.02 27.67 15.53
C LYS A 66 -41.45 26.27 15.60
N LYS A 67 -40.80 25.82 14.53
CA LYS A 67 -40.29 24.46 14.39
C LYS A 67 -39.13 24.44 13.40
N ILE A 68 -38.12 23.63 13.66
CA ILE A 68 -37.00 23.36 12.75
C ILE A 68 -36.95 21.85 12.60
N VAL A 69 -36.81 21.31 11.39
CA VAL A 69 -36.73 19.87 11.09
C VAL A 69 -35.51 19.63 10.22
N ASP A 70 -34.55 18.82 10.68
CA ASP A 70 -33.41 18.37 9.88
C ASP A 70 -33.90 17.36 8.83
N THR A 71 -33.54 17.57 7.57
CA THR A 71 -33.94 16.69 6.46
C THR A 71 -32.82 15.76 5.99
N GLY A 72 -31.66 15.76 6.66
CA GLY A 72 -30.60 14.77 6.46
C GLY A 72 -29.82 14.85 5.14
N ALA A 73 -29.88 15.95 4.40
CA ALA A 73 -29.17 16.11 3.12
C ALA A 73 -28.07 17.20 3.20
N ASN A 74 -26.89 16.95 2.62
CA ASN A 74 -25.83 17.97 2.53
C ASN A 74 -26.22 19.06 1.51
N GLY A 75 -26.05 20.34 1.90
CA GLY A 75 -26.40 21.51 1.09
C GLY A 75 -25.39 21.80 -0.02
N ASP A 76 -25.84 21.83 -1.28
CA ASP A 76 -25.93 23.09 -2.03
C ASP A 76 -27.19 23.20 -2.93
N GLY A 77 -28.04 22.17 -2.92
CA GLY A 77 -29.29 22.15 -3.66
C GLY A 77 -29.14 22.13 -5.20
N THR A 78 -27.97 21.77 -5.75
CA THR A 78 -27.75 21.75 -7.20
C THR A 78 -27.58 20.38 -7.84
N GLU A 79 -27.43 19.31 -7.06
CA GLU A 79 -27.37 17.97 -7.62
C GLU A 79 -28.75 17.32 -7.71
N SER A 80 -29.21 17.09 -8.93
CA SER A 80 -30.27 16.12 -9.20
C SER A 80 -29.83 14.76 -8.65
N GLN A 81 -30.61 14.17 -7.75
CA GLN A 81 -30.45 12.81 -7.24
C GLN A 81 -30.04 11.86 -8.38
N PRO A 82 -28.78 11.39 -8.42
CA PRO A 82 -28.41 10.31 -9.32
C PRO A 82 -29.11 9.04 -8.81
N THR A 83 -29.57 8.23 -9.74
CA THR A 83 -30.14 6.90 -9.49
C THR A 83 -29.24 6.11 -8.54
N VAL A 84 -29.80 5.72 -7.39
CA VAL A 84 -29.11 4.98 -6.32
C VAL A 84 -28.46 3.72 -6.90
N THR A 85 -27.13 3.73 -6.93
CA THR A 85 -26.29 2.55 -7.14
C THR A 85 -25.44 2.37 -5.89
N GLY A 86 -26.07 1.90 -4.82
CA GLY A 86 -25.41 1.55 -3.54
C GLY A 86 -25.10 0.05 -3.46
N ALA A 87 -24.09 -0.31 -2.67
CA ALA A 87 -23.79 -1.71 -2.37
C ALA A 87 -24.99 -2.35 -1.63
N SER A 88 -25.43 -3.52 -2.07
CA SER A 88 -26.54 -4.25 -1.43
C SER A 88 -26.10 -4.77 -0.06
N ALA A 89 -26.87 -4.51 1.00
CA ALA A 89 -26.65 -5.18 2.28
C ALA A 89 -26.94 -6.69 2.11
N LEU A 90 -25.98 -7.54 2.51
CA LEU A 90 -26.05 -8.98 2.23
C LEU A 90 -27.14 -9.70 3.05
N ASN A 91 -27.62 -9.11 4.15
CA ASN A 91 -28.66 -9.68 5.00
C ASN A 91 -29.59 -8.60 5.57
N ALA A 92 -30.80 -8.45 5.02
CA ALA A 92 -31.88 -7.66 5.62
C ALA A 92 -33.05 -8.57 6.06
N PRO A 93 -33.07 -9.09 7.29
CA PRO A 93 -34.22 -9.83 7.80
C PRO A 93 -35.32 -8.89 8.29
N SER A 94 -36.58 -9.28 8.08
CA SER A 94 -37.78 -8.47 8.29
C SER A 94 -38.46 -8.62 9.67
N THR A 95 -37.79 -9.22 10.66
CA THR A 95 -38.39 -9.49 11.97
C THR A 95 -37.52 -9.02 13.13
N GLU A 96 -37.90 -7.86 13.68
CA GLU A 96 -37.27 -7.15 14.80
C GLU A 96 -37.77 -7.69 16.15
N THR A 97 -37.03 -8.61 16.76
CA THR A 97 -37.23 -8.92 18.19
C THR A 97 -35.90 -8.81 18.91
N SER A 98 -35.83 -7.83 19.82
CA SER A 98 -34.72 -7.67 20.76
C SER A 98 -34.46 -8.96 21.53
N VAL A 99 -33.19 -9.35 21.65
CA VAL A 99 -32.80 -10.53 22.41
C VAL A 99 -32.42 -10.14 23.83
N ALA A 100 -32.94 -10.87 24.82
CA ALA A 100 -32.57 -10.65 26.22
C ALA A 100 -31.09 -10.99 26.46
N MET A 101 -30.45 -10.23 27.36
CA MET A 101 -29.10 -10.52 27.84
C MET A 101 -29.01 -11.92 28.46
N PRO A 102 -27.82 -12.55 28.47
CA PRO A 102 -27.63 -13.81 29.16
C PRO A 102 -27.87 -13.64 30.66
N GLU A 103 -28.23 -14.74 31.33
CA GLU A 103 -28.27 -14.76 32.80
C GLU A 103 -26.91 -14.33 33.35
N ASN A 104 -26.93 -13.35 34.25
CA ASN A 104 -25.71 -12.69 34.69
C ASN A 104 -25.73 -12.34 36.17
N TYR A 105 -24.52 -12.26 36.71
CA TYR A 105 -24.20 -12.03 38.11
C TYR A 105 -23.31 -10.80 38.21
N GLN A 106 -23.55 -9.94 39.21
CA GLN A 106 -22.82 -8.70 39.44
C GLN A 106 -22.56 -8.49 40.94
N GLY A 107 -21.56 -7.68 41.29
CA GLY A 107 -21.49 -7.12 42.64
C GLY A 107 -21.19 -8.16 43.70
N GLN A 108 -21.70 -7.92 44.90
CA GLN A 108 -21.63 -8.89 45.99
C GLN A 108 -22.28 -10.23 45.62
N TYR A 109 -23.35 -10.21 44.82
CA TYR A 109 -24.03 -11.43 44.40
C TYR A 109 -23.13 -12.32 43.52
N ALA A 110 -22.33 -11.72 42.62
CA ALA A 110 -21.33 -12.48 41.85
C ALA A 110 -20.25 -13.08 42.76
N ILE A 111 -19.76 -12.33 43.76
CA ILE A 111 -18.76 -12.80 44.71
C ILE A 111 -19.29 -14.02 45.48
N ASP A 112 -20.52 -13.92 45.99
CA ASP A 112 -21.17 -14.99 46.74
C ASP A 112 -21.44 -16.22 45.86
N TYR A 113 -21.87 -16.00 44.62
CA TYR A 113 -22.10 -17.07 43.63
C TYR A 113 -20.82 -17.83 43.29
N MET A 114 -19.71 -17.12 43.04
CA MET A 114 -18.41 -17.74 42.75
C MET A 114 -17.89 -18.52 43.96
N GLY A 115 -18.10 -18.01 45.17
CA GLY A 115 -17.72 -18.66 46.43
C GLY A 115 -16.27 -19.14 46.41
N GLN A 116 -16.07 -20.45 46.61
CA GLN A 116 -14.74 -21.07 46.65
C GLN A 116 -14.04 -21.10 45.28
N ASN A 117 -14.76 -20.89 44.17
CA ASN A 117 -14.18 -20.87 42.82
C ASN A 117 -13.58 -19.52 42.45
N LEU A 118 -13.84 -18.46 43.22
CA LEU A 118 -13.38 -17.10 42.92
C LEU A 118 -11.87 -17.02 42.64
N PRO A 119 -10.96 -17.67 43.40
CA PRO A 119 -9.54 -17.62 43.09
C PRO A 119 -9.17 -18.23 41.74
N LYS A 120 -9.85 -19.33 41.35
CA LYS A 120 -9.63 -19.97 40.05
C LYS A 120 -10.15 -19.10 38.90
N ILE A 121 -11.30 -18.46 39.10
CA ILE A 121 -11.89 -17.56 38.11
C ILE A 121 -11.01 -16.32 37.93
N ALA A 122 -10.56 -15.69 39.03
CA ALA A 122 -9.66 -14.55 38.97
C ALA A 122 -8.37 -14.88 38.19
N ALA A 123 -7.77 -16.05 38.45
CA ALA A 123 -6.56 -16.49 37.76
C ALA A 123 -6.76 -16.66 36.25
N ASN A 124 -7.94 -17.05 35.77
CA ASN A 124 -8.22 -17.16 34.34
C ASN A 124 -8.16 -15.80 33.61
N TYR A 125 -8.35 -14.70 34.34
CA TYR A 125 -8.28 -13.33 33.82
C TYR A 125 -6.98 -12.61 34.22
N GLY A 126 -6.00 -13.33 34.76
CA GLY A 126 -4.75 -12.72 35.24
C GLY A 126 -4.91 -11.83 36.48
N LEU A 127 -6.02 -11.96 37.21
CA LEU A 127 -6.35 -11.14 38.37
C LEU A 127 -6.07 -11.87 39.68
N THR A 128 -5.78 -11.12 40.74
CA THR A 128 -5.84 -11.65 42.10
C THR A 128 -7.30 -11.76 42.57
N PRO A 129 -7.59 -12.65 43.53
CA PRO A 129 -8.93 -12.74 44.11
C PRO A 129 -9.46 -11.41 44.64
N ASP A 130 -8.59 -10.62 45.28
CA ASP A 130 -8.97 -9.33 45.85
C ASP A 130 -9.18 -8.27 44.77
N LYS A 131 -8.40 -8.30 43.69
CA LYS A 131 -8.62 -7.41 42.54
C LYS A 131 -9.95 -7.71 41.84
N LEU A 132 -10.29 -8.99 41.64
CA LEU A 132 -11.58 -9.37 41.07
C LEU A 132 -12.75 -8.93 41.97
N LYS A 133 -12.64 -9.07 43.29
CA LYS A 133 -13.65 -8.56 44.22
C LYS A 133 -13.79 -7.04 44.14
N ASP A 134 -12.67 -6.31 44.09
CA ASP A 134 -12.69 -4.86 43.96
C ASP A 134 -13.36 -4.43 42.65
N LEU A 135 -13.06 -5.08 41.52
CA LEU A 135 -13.75 -4.84 40.26
C LEU A 135 -15.26 -5.09 40.39
N LEU A 136 -15.68 -6.25 40.89
CA LEU A 136 -17.10 -6.58 41.04
C LEU A 136 -17.85 -5.57 41.94
N LEU A 137 -17.20 -5.03 42.97
CA LEU A 137 -17.83 -4.12 43.92
C LEU A 137 -17.82 -2.65 43.49
N ASN A 138 -16.88 -2.24 42.63
CA ASN A 138 -16.66 -0.82 42.31
C ASN A 138 -16.88 -0.50 40.83
N ASP A 139 -16.93 -1.51 39.98
CA ASP A 139 -17.33 -1.38 38.59
C ASP A 139 -18.76 -1.92 38.42
N GLU A 140 -19.69 -1.02 38.10
CA GLU A 140 -21.09 -1.40 37.94
C GLU A 140 -21.43 -1.99 36.56
N THR A 141 -20.46 -2.15 35.66
CA THR A 141 -20.67 -2.66 34.30
C THR A 141 -20.07 -4.06 34.11
N VAL A 142 -19.14 -4.49 34.96
CA VAL A 142 -18.63 -5.88 34.94
C VAL A 142 -19.71 -6.89 35.35
N ARG A 143 -19.83 -7.97 34.60
CA ARG A 143 -20.76 -9.07 34.82
C ARG A 143 -20.08 -10.42 34.60
N PHE A 144 -20.64 -11.45 35.21
CA PHE A 144 -20.30 -12.84 34.92
C PHE A 144 -21.54 -13.59 34.48
N ASP A 145 -21.40 -14.47 33.48
CA ASP A 145 -22.48 -15.37 33.11
C ASP A 145 -22.51 -16.63 34.00
N SER A 146 -23.50 -17.50 33.80
CA SER A 146 -23.63 -18.77 34.54
C SER A 146 -22.52 -19.80 34.27
N ASN A 147 -21.63 -19.54 33.30
CA ASN A 147 -20.43 -20.34 33.04
C ASN A 147 -19.15 -19.69 33.62
N ASN A 148 -19.30 -18.65 34.44
CA ASN A 148 -18.21 -17.85 35.00
C ASN A 148 -17.34 -17.14 33.96
N ARG A 149 -17.95 -16.72 32.85
CA ARG A 149 -17.29 -15.89 31.83
C ARG A 149 -17.56 -14.42 32.11
N MET A 150 -16.49 -13.64 32.22
CA MET A 150 -16.52 -12.19 32.44
C MET A 150 -16.91 -11.46 31.16
N PHE A 151 -17.79 -10.47 31.28
CA PHE A 151 -18.17 -9.56 30.21
C PHE A 151 -18.57 -8.20 30.77
N TYR A 152 -18.58 -7.19 29.91
CA TYR A 152 -18.97 -5.83 30.25
C TYR A 152 -20.29 -5.42 29.60
N VAL A 153 -21.01 -4.52 30.29
CA VAL A 153 -22.23 -3.89 29.80
C VAL A 153 -22.09 -2.38 29.91
N ASP A 154 -21.69 -1.75 28.83
CA ASP A 154 -21.22 -0.37 28.81
C ASP A 154 -22.39 0.59 28.80
N ASN A 155 -22.90 0.88 30.00
CA ASN A 155 -24.10 1.68 30.23
C ASN A 155 -24.02 3.01 29.47
N THR A 156 -25.14 3.42 28.87
CA THR A 156 -25.30 4.78 28.32
C THR A 156 -25.25 5.87 29.40
N ALA A 157 -25.44 5.49 30.66
CA ALA A 157 -25.48 6.34 31.85
C ALA A 157 -24.09 6.79 32.35
N GLY A 158 -23.26 7.25 31.42
CA GLY A 158 -21.98 7.90 31.68
C GLY A 158 -21.73 9.11 30.80
N GLN A 159 -22.69 9.49 29.94
CA GLN A 159 -22.70 10.76 29.23
C GLN A 159 -22.87 11.89 30.26
N GLN A 160 -21.78 12.21 30.97
CA GLN A 160 -21.74 13.31 31.93
C GLN A 160 -22.28 14.56 31.24
N THR A 161 -23.17 15.24 31.95
CA THR A 161 -23.84 16.48 31.54
C THR A 161 -22.88 17.68 31.41
N ASP A 162 -21.57 17.47 31.48
CA ASP A 162 -20.58 18.48 31.11
C ASP A 162 -20.43 18.51 29.60
N GLN A 163 -21.40 19.19 28.99
CA GLN A 163 -21.33 19.77 27.64
C GLN A 163 -20.19 20.79 27.60
N LEU A 164 -18.94 20.34 27.66
CA LEU A 164 -17.85 21.10 27.09
C LEU A 164 -18.03 20.99 25.58
N SER A 165 -18.32 22.13 24.97
CA SER A 165 -18.44 22.25 23.52
C SER A 165 -17.26 21.57 22.88
N ASP A 166 -17.56 20.77 21.86
CA ASP A 166 -16.62 20.30 20.85
C ASP A 166 -15.85 21.52 20.33
N GLN A 167 -14.74 21.86 20.98
CA GLN A 167 -13.66 22.51 20.30
C GLN A 167 -13.06 21.38 19.47
N GLN A 168 -13.70 21.14 18.33
CA GLN A 168 -13.09 20.54 17.17
C GLN A 168 -11.94 21.48 16.81
N GLY A 169 -10.88 21.43 17.63
CA GLY A 169 -9.60 21.97 17.27
C GLY A 169 -9.30 21.27 15.97
N THR A 170 -9.04 22.06 14.93
CA THR A 170 -8.34 21.59 13.76
C THR A 170 -7.07 20.92 14.28
N ALA A 171 -7.13 19.62 14.57
CA ALA A 171 -5.93 18.84 14.80
C ALA A 171 -5.13 19.06 13.53
N ASN A 172 -3.93 19.61 13.67
CA ASN A 172 -3.00 19.83 12.56
C ASN A 172 -2.48 18.51 11.97
N GLY A 173 -3.26 17.43 12.08
CA GLY A 173 -3.01 16.16 11.43
C GLY A 173 -3.20 16.31 9.93
N ALA A 174 -2.33 15.65 9.17
CA ALA A 174 -2.35 15.74 7.73
C ALA A 174 -3.33 14.70 7.16
N LEU A 175 -4.06 15.07 6.10
CA LEU A 175 -4.68 14.05 5.25
C LEU A 175 -3.53 13.28 4.58
N LEU A 176 -3.27 12.08 5.09
CA LEU A 176 -2.15 11.25 4.63
C LEU A 176 -2.43 10.84 3.17
N THR A 177 -1.81 11.57 2.24
CA THR A 177 -1.94 11.37 0.80
C THR A 177 -0.54 11.25 0.21
N GLY A 178 -0.26 10.25 -0.62
CA GLY A 178 1.08 10.02 -1.21
C GLY A 178 1.36 8.56 -1.53
N THR A 179 2.49 8.28 -2.18
CA THR A 179 3.00 6.92 -2.46
C THR A 179 4.19 6.63 -1.55
N ALA A 180 4.16 5.55 -0.77
CA ALA A 180 5.31 5.15 0.04
C ALA A 180 6.48 4.78 -0.86
N THR A 181 7.66 5.36 -0.60
CA THR A 181 8.94 4.85 -1.08
C THR A 181 9.49 3.89 -0.03
N ASP A 182 10.13 2.79 -0.46
CA ASP A 182 10.91 1.88 0.38
C ASP A 182 10.19 1.14 1.51
N ASN A 183 9.29 0.20 1.17
CA ASN A 183 8.69 -0.79 2.09
C ASN A 183 8.02 -0.26 3.38
N ALA A 184 7.93 1.06 3.58
CA ALA A 184 7.23 1.67 4.69
C ALA A 184 5.74 1.31 4.65
N PRO A 185 5.07 1.10 5.81
CA PRO A 185 3.63 0.92 5.86
C PRO A 185 2.96 2.04 5.06
N LEU A 186 2.11 1.66 4.12
CA LEU A 186 1.25 2.64 3.47
C LEU A 186 0.43 3.30 4.57
N PRO A 187 0.27 4.65 4.54
CA PRO A 187 -0.65 5.30 5.46
C PRO A 187 -2.03 4.64 5.34
N ILE A 188 -2.83 4.69 6.41
CA ILE A 188 -4.25 4.31 6.38
C ILE A 188 -4.90 5.13 5.25
N ALA A 189 -5.01 4.52 4.08
CA ALA A 189 -5.49 5.17 2.88
C ALA A 189 -6.99 4.99 2.84
N SER A 190 -7.72 6.11 2.91
CA SER A 190 -9.15 6.07 2.60
C SER A 190 -9.33 5.54 1.17
N PRO A 191 -10.37 4.72 0.91
CA PRO A 191 -10.53 4.10 -0.39
C PRO A 191 -10.71 5.19 -1.46
N ALA A 192 -10.18 4.94 -2.66
CA ALA A 192 -10.31 5.87 -3.78
C ALA A 192 -11.77 6.17 -4.16
N THR A 193 -12.71 5.31 -3.75
CA THR A 193 -14.16 5.48 -3.90
C THR A 193 -14.90 4.91 -2.70
N LEU A 194 -16.09 5.42 -2.38
CA LEU A 194 -16.95 4.88 -1.31
C LEU A 194 -17.38 3.42 -1.57
N ALA A 195 -17.33 2.93 -2.81
CA ALA A 195 -17.59 1.52 -3.12
C ALA A 195 -16.55 0.57 -2.49
N GLY A 196 -15.35 1.06 -2.15
CA GLY A 196 -14.30 0.30 -1.48
C GLY A 196 -14.46 0.15 0.04
N THR A 197 -15.52 0.72 0.63
CA THR A 197 -15.72 0.78 2.10
C THR A 197 -15.76 -0.59 2.78
N PHE A 198 -16.11 -1.67 2.07
CA PHE A 198 -16.13 -3.05 2.58
C PHE A 198 -14.93 -3.89 2.10
N LYS A 199 -13.84 -3.22 1.74
CA LYS A 199 -12.55 -3.80 1.28
C LYS A 199 -11.36 -3.13 1.95
N LEU A 200 -11.58 -2.53 3.12
CA LEU A 200 -10.55 -1.79 3.85
C LEU A 200 -9.73 -2.74 4.71
N HIS A 201 -8.43 -2.50 4.78
CA HIS A 201 -7.47 -3.30 5.54
C HIS A 201 -6.34 -2.40 6.04
N SER A 202 -6.07 -2.42 7.35
CA SER A 202 -5.00 -1.63 7.95
C SER A 202 -3.66 -2.35 7.89
N LYS A 203 -3.69 -3.68 7.73
CA LYS A 203 -2.51 -4.53 7.56
C LYS A 203 -2.85 -5.83 6.81
N PRO A 204 -3.09 -5.78 5.48
CA PRO A 204 -3.35 -6.99 4.71
C PRO A 204 -2.30 -8.09 4.96
N GLY A 205 -2.77 -9.29 5.27
CA GLY A 205 -1.91 -10.46 5.51
C GLY A 205 -1.37 -10.60 6.93
N ALA A 206 -1.80 -9.76 7.89
CA ALA A 206 -1.54 -10.01 9.29
C ALA A 206 -2.16 -11.35 9.75
N SER A 207 -1.54 -11.98 10.74
CA SER A 207 -2.04 -13.24 11.31
C SER A 207 -3.20 -13.02 12.29
N LYS A 208 -3.48 -11.78 12.67
CA LYS A 208 -4.59 -11.40 13.55
C LYS A 208 -5.54 -10.48 12.81
N THR A 209 -6.83 -10.63 13.08
CA THR A 209 -7.86 -9.81 12.41
C THR A 209 -8.84 -9.24 13.41
N ILE A 210 -9.11 -7.94 13.31
CA ILE A 210 -10.25 -7.27 13.94
C ILE A 210 -11.20 -6.90 12.81
N TYR A 211 -12.29 -7.66 12.67
CA TYR A 211 -13.29 -7.41 11.65
C TYR A 211 -14.40 -6.50 12.21
N LEU A 212 -14.58 -5.34 11.56
CA LEU A 212 -15.64 -4.40 11.83
C LEU A 212 -16.83 -4.72 10.93
N ASP A 213 -17.85 -5.35 11.51
CA ASP A 213 -19.03 -5.84 10.82
C ASP A 213 -20.13 -4.78 10.87
N PHE A 214 -20.33 -4.11 9.72
CA PHE A 214 -21.39 -3.11 9.51
C PHE A 214 -22.51 -3.65 8.62
N ASP A 215 -22.29 -4.74 7.88
CA ASP A 215 -23.21 -5.31 6.89
C ASP A 215 -24.28 -6.23 7.48
N GLY A 216 -24.30 -6.35 8.81
CA GLY A 216 -25.29 -7.08 9.57
C GLY A 216 -24.86 -8.53 9.81
N HIS A 217 -25.26 -9.07 10.96
CA HIS A 217 -24.77 -10.36 11.41
C HIS A 217 -25.87 -11.24 11.98
N THR A 218 -25.87 -12.51 11.60
CA THR A 218 -26.71 -13.52 12.26
C THR A 218 -25.82 -14.48 13.03
N VAL A 219 -26.02 -14.56 14.33
CA VAL A 219 -25.27 -15.46 15.21
C VAL A 219 -26.21 -16.44 15.92
N ALA A 220 -25.84 -17.71 15.84
CA ALA A 220 -26.38 -18.80 16.64
C ALA A 220 -25.25 -19.43 17.47
N ASN A 221 -25.59 -20.31 18.43
CA ASN A 221 -24.62 -20.97 19.31
C ASN A 221 -23.67 -19.97 20.00
N THR A 222 -24.24 -18.90 20.56
CA THR A 222 -23.49 -17.81 21.18
C THR A 222 -23.62 -17.83 22.69
N ALA A 223 -22.62 -17.26 23.36
CA ALA A 223 -22.66 -16.94 24.77
C ALA A 223 -23.73 -15.90 25.14
N TRP A 224 -24.12 -15.06 24.19
CA TRP A 224 -25.02 -13.93 24.42
C TRP A 224 -26.48 -14.34 24.56
N SER A 225 -26.89 -15.44 23.93
CA SER A 225 -28.28 -15.89 23.97
C SER A 225 -28.43 -17.36 23.59
N LYS A 226 -29.49 -17.98 24.13
CA LYS A 226 -29.95 -19.31 23.70
C LYS A 226 -30.69 -19.25 22.35
N SER A 227 -31.18 -18.07 21.96
CA SER A 227 -31.83 -17.83 20.67
C SER A 227 -30.82 -17.28 19.66
N THR A 228 -31.09 -17.48 18.38
CA THR A 228 -30.38 -16.79 17.30
C THR A 228 -30.55 -15.27 17.45
N ILE A 229 -29.44 -14.53 17.40
CA ILE A 229 -29.45 -13.07 17.35
C ILE A 229 -29.31 -12.67 15.88
N VAL A 230 -30.18 -11.78 15.45
CA VAL A 230 -30.19 -11.22 14.10
C VAL A 230 -29.95 -9.73 14.22
N ALA A 231 -28.74 -9.31 13.90
CA ALA A 231 -28.31 -7.91 13.92
C ALA A 231 -28.50 -7.30 12.54
N PRO A 232 -29.32 -6.24 12.41
CA PRO A 232 -29.44 -5.53 11.16
C PRO A 232 -28.13 -4.80 10.81
N PRO A 233 -27.93 -4.46 9.53
CA PRO A 233 -26.85 -3.59 9.09
C PRO A 233 -26.86 -2.23 9.80
N PHE A 234 -25.69 -1.59 9.83
CA PHE A 234 -25.54 -0.20 10.24
C PHE A 234 -26.43 0.70 9.37
N ASP A 235 -27.15 1.62 10.00
CA ASP A 235 -28.22 2.39 9.36
C ASP A 235 -28.39 3.76 10.03
N LEU A 236 -28.04 4.82 9.30
CA LEU A 236 -28.27 6.21 9.67
C LEU A 236 -29.53 6.76 8.99
N GLY A 237 -29.86 6.25 7.81
CA GLY A 237 -30.93 6.75 6.93
C GLY A 237 -32.32 6.16 7.23
N GLY A 238 -32.42 5.13 8.07
CA GLY A 238 -33.65 4.39 8.31
C GLY A 238 -33.97 3.34 7.23
N ASN A 239 -32.99 2.97 6.40
CA ASN A 239 -33.12 1.98 5.34
C ASN A 239 -31.99 0.94 5.39
N PRO A 240 -32.12 -0.14 6.17
CA PRO A 240 -31.07 -1.13 6.35
C PRO A 240 -30.81 -2.01 5.11
N ALA A 241 -31.51 -1.81 4.00
CA ALA A 241 -31.34 -2.62 2.79
C ALA A 241 -30.19 -2.14 1.88
N VAL A 242 -29.80 -0.87 1.99
CA VAL A 242 -28.81 -0.23 1.11
C VAL A 242 -27.99 0.78 1.90
N PHE A 243 -26.67 0.73 1.76
CA PHE A 243 -25.79 1.76 2.31
C PHE A 243 -25.76 3.00 1.41
N ASP A 244 -26.09 4.15 1.97
CA ASP A 244 -25.96 5.44 1.31
C ASP A 244 -24.55 6.05 1.47
N ASN A 245 -24.27 7.15 0.75
CA ASN A 245 -22.95 7.77 0.79
C ASN A 245 -22.58 8.33 2.18
N ASN A 246 -23.56 8.73 2.98
CA ASN A 246 -23.33 9.24 4.32
C ASN A 246 -22.90 8.10 5.26
N GLU A 247 -23.56 6.95 5.15
CA GLU A 247 -23.21 5.73 5.89
C GLU A 247 -21.83 5.21 5.48
N LEU A 248 -21.54 5.10 4.17
CA LEU A 248 -20.23 4.65 3.68
C LEU A 248 -19.09 5.57 4.13
N SER A 249 -19.33 6.88 4.13
CA SER A 249 -18.38 7.87 4.65
C SER A 249 -18.17 7.73 6.17
N ASN A 250 -19.24 7.47 6.92
CA ASN A 250 -19.19 7.25 8.37
C ASN A 250 -18.40 5.97 8.71
N ILE A 251 -18.70 4.86 8.03
CA ILE A 251 -18.01 3.58 8.18
C ILE A 251 -16.52 3.74 7.89
N THR A 252 -16.16 4.41 6.79
CA THR A 252 -14.76 4.70 6.46
C THR A 252 -14.08 5.52 7.57
N SER A 253 -14.77 6.51 8.13
CA SER A 253 -14.24 7.34 9.20
C SER A 253 -14.04 6.58 10.50
N ILE A 254 -15.02 5.75 10.89
CA ILE A 254 -14.93 4.85 12.05
C ILE A 254 -13.75 3.91 11.87
N TRP A 255 -13.64 3.27 10.70
CA TRP A 255 -12.53 2.37 10.40
C TRP A 255 -11.17 3.07 10.47
N ASN A 256 -11.05 4.31 9.99
CA ASN A 256 -9.79 5.07 10.09
C ASN A 256 -9.34 5.27 11.54
N ARG A 257 -10.26 5.61 12.45
CA ARG A 257 -9.95 5.83 13.88
C ARG A 257 -9.55 4.54 14.58
N VAL A 258 -10.38 3.50 14.43
CA VAL A 258 -10.10 2.19 15.01
C VAL A 258 -8.80 1.62 14.45
N SER A 259 -8.54 1.83 13.16
CA SER A 259 -7.28 1.40 12.56
C SER A 259 -6.08 2.16 13.11
N GLU A 260 -6.20 3.43 13.49
CA GLU A 260 -5.14 4.20 14.15
C GLU A 260 -4.84 3.64 15.54
N ASP A 261 -5.88 3.30 16.32
CA ASP A 261 -5.70 2.68 17.65
C ASP A 261 -4.88 1.39 17.59
N PHE A 262 -5.01 0.64 16.48
CA PHE A 262 -4.33 -0.64 16.29
C PHE A 262 -3.16 -0.61 15.29
N ILE A 263 -2.84 0.54 14.68
CA ILE A 263 -1.75 0.66 13.69
C ILE A 263 -0.36 0.30 14.24
N PRO A 264 -0.04 0.45 15.54
CA PRO A 264 1.25 0.02 16.08
C PRO A 264 1.45 -1.51 16.09
N PHE A 265 0.39 -2.30 15.88
CA PHE A 265 0.40 -3.75 16.09
C PHE A 265 0.28 -4.58 14.80
N ASP A 266 0.78 -5.81 14.83
CA ASP A 266 0.67 -6.82 13.77
C ASP A 266 -0.74 -7.44 13.73
N VAL A 267 -1.72 -6.59 13.49
CA VAL A 267 -3.14 -6.93 13.36
C VAL A 267 -3.74 -6.19 12.19
N ASP A 268 -4.65 -6.86 11.49
CA ASP A 268 -5.43 -6.27 10.40
C ASP A 268 -6.79 -5.84 10.91
N VAL A 269 -7.04 -4.54 10.96
CA VAL A 269 -8.38 -3.98 11.16
C VAL A 269 -9.03 -3.87 9.79
N THR A 270 -10.14 -4.57 9.60
CA THR A 270 -10.77 -4.71 8.28
C THR A 270 -12.27 -4.55 8.32
N THR A 271 -12.83 -4.02 7.23
CA THR A 271 -14.27 -4.06 6.93
C THR A 271 -14.61 -5.12 5.88
N GLU A 272 -13.61 -5.83 5.34
CA GLU A 272 -13.82 -6.96 4.46
C GLU A 272 -14.21 -8.19 5.28
N SER A 273 -15.37 -8.77 4.96
CA SER A 273 -15.86 -9.95 5.66
C SER A 273 -14.88 -11.12 5.50
N PRO A 274 -14.30 -11.64 6.61
CA PRO A 274 -13.41 -12.79 6.56
C PRO A 274 -14.21 -14.09 6.38
N ALA A 275 -13.52 -15.19 6.09
CA ALA A 275 -14.14 -16.51 6.10
C ALA A 275 -14.74 -16.83 7.49
N ALA A 276 -15.82 -17.62 7.53
CA ALA A 276 -16.63 -17.81 8.74
C ALA A 276 -15.85 -18.37 9.95
N ASP A 277 -14.78 -19.12 9.71
CA ASP A 277 -13.90 -19.72 10.72
C ASP A 277 -12.58 -18.96 10.94
N ALA A 278 -12.23 -17.99 10.07
CA ALA A 278 -10.95 -17.29 10.13
C ALA A 278 -10.74 -16.42 11.38
N LEU A 279 -11.81 -16.10 12.10
CA LEU A 279 -11.73 -15.36 13.37
C LEU A 279 -11.67 -16.29 14.59
N LEU A 280 -11.96 -17.58 14.45
CA LEU A 280 -11.97 -18.53 15.55
C LEU A 280 -10.63 -19.26 15.64
N ARG A 281 -10.08 -19.38 16.85
CA ARG A 281 -8.85 -20.14 17.07
C ARG A 281 -9.14 -21.64 17.19
N SER A 282 -8.77 -22.40 16.18
CA SER A 282 -9.06 -23.85 16.09
C SER A 282 -8.15 -24.72 16.96
N SER A 283 -6.90 -24.31 17.20
CA SER A 283 -5.95 -25.05 18.03
C SER A 283 -4.90 -24.13 18.65
N ALA A 284 -4.10 -24.64 19.58
CA ALA A 284 -2.97 -23.86 20.12
C ALA A 284 -1.92 -23.54 19.04
N ALA A 285 -1.79 -24.37 18.01
CA ALA A 285 -0.90 -24.17 16.86
C ALA A 285 -1.50 -23.23 15.80
N ASP A 286 -2.79 -22.93 15.91
CA ASP A 286 -3.45 -21.97 15.04
C ASP A 286 -3.03 -20.56 15.43
N ASN A 287 -2.35 -19.91 14.49
CA ASN A 287 -1.86 -18.55 14.62
C ASN A 287 -2.73 -17.56 13.85
N SER A 288 -3.78 -18.01 13.15
CA SER A 288 -4.67 -17.16 12.36
C SER A 288 -6.05 -17.09 13.01
N TYR A 289 -6.28 -16.05 13.79
CA TYR A 289 -7.52 -15.86 14.54
C TYR A 289 -7.77 -14.38 14.80
N GLY A 290 -8.92 -14.05 15.37
CA GLY A 290 -9.28 -12.65 15.54
C GLY A 290 -10.52 -12.43 16.37
N THR A 291 -11.12 -11.27 16.17
CA THR A 291 -12.38 -10.88 16.78
C THR A 291 -13.28 -10.19 15.75
N ARG A 292 -14.58 -10.27 16.00
CA ARG A 292 -15.61 -9.52 15.27
C ARG A 292 -16.21 -8.49 16.22
N VAL A 293 -16.30 -7.26 15.76
CA VAL A 293 -17.09 -6.20 16.40
C VAL A 293 -18.28 -5.91 15.49
N VAL A 294 -19.48 -6.23 15.96
CA VAL A 294 -20.71 -6.01 15.21
C VAL A 294 -21.28 -4.64 15.56
N VAL A 295 -21.29 -3.72 14.60
CA VAL A 295 -21.83 -2.37 14.75
C VAL A 295 -23.25 -2.37 14.21
N THR A 296 -24.24 -2.20 15.08
CA THR A 296 -25.63 -2.45 14.73
C THR A 296 -26.61 -1.56 15.49
N LYS A 297 -27.90 -1.72 15.20
CA LYS A 297 -29.02 -1.01 15.82
C LYS A 297 -29.12 -1.31 17.33
N THR A 298 -29.42 -0.28 18.09
CA THR A 298 -29.76 -0.33 19.51
C THR A 298 -31.01 -1.15 19.72
N GLY A 299 -30.97 -2.01 20.73
CA GLY A 299 -32.05 -2.95 21.02
C GLY A 299 -31.94 -4.27 20.26
N THR A 300 -30.92 -4.50 19.42
CA THR A 300 -30.59 -5.86 18.94
C THR A 300 -30.40 -6.81 20.13
N ILE A 301 -29.70 -6.33 21.17
CA ILE A 301 -29.62 -6.96 22.49
C ILE A 301 -30.16 -5.96 23.53
N ASN A 302 -31.01 -6.42 24.44
CA ASN A 302 -31.67 -5.59 25.44
C ASN A 302 -30.74 -5.29 26.63
N CYS A 303 -29.82 -4.33 26.46
CA CYS A 303 -28.85 -3.92 27.47
C CYS A 303 -28.96 -2.44 27.90
N ASN A 304 -29.58 -1.56 27.10
CA ASN A 304 -29.52 -0.09 27.26
C ASN A 304 -28.09 0.48 27.35
N CYS A 305 -27.20 -0.08 26.55
CA CYS A 305 -25.75 0.16 26.57
C CYS A 305 -25.24 0.69 25.22
N GLY A 306 -24.05 1.28 25.22
CA GLY A 306 -23.30 1.67 24.02
C GLY A 306 -22.58 0.49 23.36
N GLY A 307 -22.13 -0.47 24.16
CA GLY A 307 -21.54 -1.73 23.71
C GLY A 307 -21.57 -2.82 24.79
N ILE A 308 -21.26 -4.05 24.37
CA ILE A 308 -21.01 -5.20 25.25
C ILE A 308 -19.93 -6.10 24.63
N ALA A 309 -19.03 -6.63 25.46
CA ALA A 309 -18.03 -7.60 25.05
C ALA A 309 -17.67 -8.58 26.16
N TYR A 310 -17.34 -9.80 25.78
CA TYR A 310 -16.74 -10.79 26.68
C TYR A 310 -15.24 -10.55 26.77
N VAL A 311 -14.63 -10.84 27.92
CA VAL A 311 -13.21 -10.55 28.11
C VAL A 311 -12.32 -11.73 27.69
N GLY A 312 -11.28 -11.45 26.89
CA GLY A 312 -10.20 -12.40 26.56
C GLY A 312 -10.61 -13.55 25.64
N VAL A 313 -11.58 -13.34 24.75
CA VAL A 313 -12.15 -14.41 23.92
C VAL A 313 -11.25 -14.83 22.76
N VAL A 314 -10.36 -13.95 22.27
CA VAL A 314 -9.58 -14.21 21.05
C VAL A 314 -8.58 -15.36 21.18
N THR A 315 -8.10 -15.63 22.40
CA THR A 315 -7.13 -16.70 22.65
C THR A 315 -7.78 -18.06 22.88
N MET A 316 -9.12 -18.11 23.02
CA MET A 316 -9.87 -19.33 23.33
C MET A 316 -9.79 -20.34 22.18
N VAL A 317 -9.17 -21.49 22.46
CA VAL A 317 -9.08 -22.60 21.51
C VAL A 317 -10.39 -23.39 21.51
N ASN A 318 -10.88 -23.75 20.31
CA ASN A 318 -12.12 -24.50 20.12
C ASN A 318 -13.31 -23.82 20.82
N ASN A 319 -13.46 -22.50 20.65
CA ASN A 319 -14.58 -21.79 21.25
C ASN A 319 -15.92 -22.28 20.68
N THR A 320 -16.62 -23.11 21.45
CA THR A 320 -17.91 -23.69 21.06
C THR A 320 -19.10 -22.75 21.29
N ALA A 321 -18.88 -21.59 21.91
CA ALA A 321 -19.92 -20.60 22.18
C ALA A 321 -19.44 -19.22 21.68
N TYR A 322 -19.84 -18.86 20.47
CA TYR A 322 -19.33 -17.66 19.80
C TYR A 322 -19.61 -16.37 20.59
N GLN A 323 -18.63 -15.47 20.68
CA GLN A 323 -18.64 -14.27 21.54
C GLN A 323 -18.13 -13.04 20.77
N PRO A 324 -18.85 -12.56 19.74
CA PRO A 324 -18.51 -11.29 19.12
C PRO A 324 -18.72 -10.14 20.13
N ALA A 325 -17.98 -9.06 19.93
CA ALA A 325 -18.26 -7.77 20.56
C ALA A 325 -19.42 -7.09 19.83
N TRP A 326 -20.20 -6.26 20.53
CA TRP A 326 -21.32 -5.53 19.97
C TRP A 326 -21.25 -4.05 20.29
N VAL A 327 -21.53 -3.21 19.31
CA VAL A 327 -21.63 -1.76 19.45
C VAL A 327 -22.97 -1.28 18.91
N PHE A 328 -23.67 -0.45 19.69
CA PHE A 328 -25.04 -0.02 19.42
C PHE A 328 -25.09 1.47 19.02
N GLN A 329 -25.14 1.75 17.72
CA GLN A 329 -24.94 3.11 17.19
C GLN A 329 -25.91 4.18 17.73
N GLN A 330 -27.21 3.89 17.91
CA GLN A 330 -28.17 4.91 18.38
C GLN A 330 -27.97 5.24 19.87
N SER A 331 -27.57 4.28 20.70
CA SER A 331 -27.12 4.52 22.08
C SER A 331 -25.92 5.47 22.15
N LEU A 332 -25.11 5.50 21.08
CA LEU A 332 -23.95 6.38 20.92
C LEU A 332 -24.28 7.63 20.11
N ALA A 333 -25.56 8.05 20.11
CA ALA A 333 -26.08 9.23 19.43
C ALA A 333 -25.80 9.26 17.91
N ASN A 334 -25.57 8.09 17.28
CA ASN A 334 -25.11 7.96 15.90
C ASN A 334 -23.85 8.80 15.60
N ASN A 335 -23.03 9.07 16.62
CA ASN A 335 -21.84 9.88 16.48
C ASN A 335 -20.67 9.01 16.02
N GLU A 336 -20.09 9.38 14.88
CA GLU A 336 -18.96 8.71 14.24
C GLU A 336 -17.81 8.40 15.21
N LYS A 337 -17.39 9.40 15.99
CA LYS A 337 -16.30 9.23 16.95
C LYS A 337 -16.73 8.33 18.10
N TYR A 338 -17.93 8.52 18.66
CA TYR A 338 -18.36 7.72 19.81
C TYR A 338 -18.48 6.23 19.45
N ILE A 339 -18.94 5.95 18.23
CA ILE A 339 -18.98 4.59 17.69
C ILE A 339 -17.57 4.04 17.52
N ALA A 340 -16.62 4.81 16.99
CA ALA A 340 -15.24 4.36 16.85
C ALA A 340 -14.56 4.05 18.19
N GLU A 341 -14.67 4.96 19.17
CA GLU A 341 -14.12 4.74 20.52
C GLU A 341 -14.74 3.49 21.16
N ALA A 342 -16.06 3.30 21.03
CA ALA A 342 -16.73 2.09 21.52
C ALA A 342 -16.24 0.83 20.78
N VAL A 343 -16.05 0.87 19.47
CA VAL A 343 -15.52 -0.27 18.70
C VAL A 343 -14.14 -0.70 19.21
N SER A 344 -13.23 0.24 19.42
CA SER A 344 -11.89 -0.05 19.96
C SER A 344 -11.95 -0.56 21.40
N HIS A 345 -12.82 0.00 22.22
CA HIS A 345 -13.07 -0.41 23.60
C HIS A 345 -13.58 -1.86 23.69
N GLU A 346 -14.65 -2.19 22.94
CA GLU A 346 -15.22 -3.54 22.94
C GLU A 346 -14.27 -4.57 22.31
N ALA A 347 -13.49 -4.17 21.30
CA ALA A 347 -12.41 -4.99 20.78
C ALA A 347 -11.36 -5.25 21.87
N GLY A 348 -10.97 -4.22 22.62
CA GLY A 348 -10.05 -4.29 23.76
C GLY A 348 -10.47 -5.32 24.80
N HIS A 349 -11.76 -5.36 25.16
CA HIS A 349 -12.29 -6.42 26.02
C HIS A 349 -12.10 -7.81 25.42
N ASN A 350 -12.48 -8.03 24.16
CA ASN A 350 -12.24 -9.33 23.50
C ASN A 350 -10.74 -9.71 23.50
N LEU A 351 -9.84 -8.73 23.53
CA LEU A 351 -8.39 -8.85 23.64
C LEU A 351 -7.85 -8.91 25.08
N GLY A 352 -8.73 -9.01 26.08
CA GLY A 352 -8.36 -9.27 27.48
C GLY A 352 -8.27 -8.04 28.37
N LEU A 353 -8.58 -6.84 27.85
CA LEU A 353 -8.52 -5.60 28.60
C LEU A 353 -9.74 -5.42 29.51
N ILE A 354 -9.54 -4.70 30.61
CA ILE A 354 -10.58 -4.30 31.56
C ILE A 354 -10.64 -2.77 31.66
N HIS A 355 -11.70 -2.23 32.25
CA HIS A 355 -11.90 -0.78 32.29
C HIS A 355 -10.79 0.00 33.02
N ASP A 356 -10.47 1.14 32.43
CA ASP A 356 -9.73 2.21 33.06
C ASP A 356 -10.69 3.16 33.76
N GLY A 357 -10.92 2.92 35.04
CA GLY A 357 -11.77 3.71 35.91
C GLY A 357 -11.00 4.58 36.90
N GLN A 358 -11.74 5.38 37.67
CA GLN A 358 -11.15 6.30 38.66
C GLN A 358 -11.69 6.03 40.06
N LYS A 359 -10.79 5.92 41.05
CA LYS A 359 -11.10 5.83 42.47
C LYS A 359 -10.24 6.81 43.27
N THR A 360 -10.88 7.86 43.76
CA THR A 360 -10.31 8.88 44.66
C THR A 360 -11.16 8.95 45.93
N ALA A 361 -10.83 9.87 46.85
CA ALA A 361 -11.65 10.10 48.05
C ALA A 361 -13.08 10.60 47.72
N SER A 362 -13.29 11.19 46.54
CA SER A 362 -14.56 11.86 46.18
C SER A 362 -15.23 11.29 44.93
N VAL A 363 -14.56 10.42 44.19
CA VAL A 363 -15.01 9.88 42.89
C VAL A 363 -14.71 8.39 42.85
N SER A 364 -15.70 7.57 42.49
CA SER A 364 -15.53 6.16 42.16
C SER A 364 -16.35 5.87 40.91
N THR A 365 -15.70 5.65 39.78
CA THR A 365 -16.35 5.44 38.48
C THR A 365 -15.73 4.24 37.77
N SER A 366 -16.56 3.50 37.03
CA SER A 366 -16.12 2.42 36.14
C SER A 366 -15.20 2.92 35.03
N TYR A 367 -15.37 4.18 34.60
CA TYR A 367 -14.60 4.78 33.52
C TYR A 367 -13.97 6.10 33.93
N TYR A 368 -12.75 6.33 33.47
CA TYR A 368 -12.08 7.60 33.52
C TYR A 368 -12.39 8.40 32.25
N SER A 369 -12.93 9.60 32.41
CA SER A 369 -13.30 10.49 31.30
C SER A 369 -12.14 11.31 30.72
N GLY A 370 -10.92 11.05 31.22
CA GLY A 370 -9.73 11.78 30.83
C GLY A 370 -9.61 13.16 31.45
N HIS A 371 -8.67 13.95 30.93
CA HIS A 371 -8.37 15.29 31.39
C HIS A 371 -7.84 16.15 30.23
N GLY A 372 -7.29 17.31 30.56
CA GLY A 372 -6.73 18.24 29.58
C GLY A 372 -7.76 18.90 28.67
N SER A 373 -7.26 19.76 27.78
CA SER A 373 -8.08 20.58 26.87
C SER A 373 -7.37 20.81 25.54
N GLY A 374 -8.14 21.19 24.50
CA GLY A 374 -7.56 21.43 23.17
C GLY A 374 -7.06 20.14 22.51
N ALA A 375 -6.08 20.25 21.61
CA ALA A 375 -5.62 19.12 20.81
C ALA A 375 -4.96 18.00 21.63
N THR A 376 -4.43 18.31 22.81
CA THR A 376 -3.77 17.37 23.74
C THR A 376 -4.72 16.87 24.84
N ALA A 377 -6.03 17.15 24.74
CA ALA A 377 -6.99 16.58 25.68
C ALA A 377 -6.99 15.05 25.55
N TRP A 378 -6.73 14.34 26.66
CA TRP A 378 -6.40 12.91 26.66
C TRP A 378 -7.37 12.07 27.49
N ALA A 379 -7.64 10.85 27.04
CA ALA A 379 -8.29 9.78 27.79
C ALA A 379 -7.74 8.40 27.40
N PRO A 380 -7.79 7.39 28.28
CA PRO A 380 -7.49 6.01 27.90
C PRO A 380 -8.63 5.41 27.04
N ILE A 381 -8.28 4.52 26.10
CA ILE A 381 -9.25 3.79 25.25
C ILE A 381 -10.21 2.94 26.10
N MET A 382 -9.69 2.29 27.15
CA MET A 382 -10.49 1.51 28.10
C MET A 382 -11.25 2.38 29.13
N GLY A 383 -11.21 3.71 28.99
CA GLY A 383 -12.04 4.69 29.71
C GLY A 383 -13.17 5.24 28.83
N ILE A 384 -13.41 6.56 28.89
CA ILE A 384 -14.37 7.25 27.99
C ILE A 384 -13.65 8.38 27.24
N GLY A 385 -13.28 8.10 25.99
CA GLY A 385 -12.55 9.01 25.10
C GLY A 385 -13.40 9.94 24.22
N TYR A 386 -14.73 9.85 24.28
CA TYR A 386 -15.66 10.54 23.38
C TYR A 386 -15.38 12.04 23.19
N TYR A 387 -14.95 12.73 24.25
CA TYR A 387 -14.73 14.17 24.29
C TYR A 387 -13.25 14.58 24.26
N LYS A 388 -12.33 13.63 24.05
CA LYS A 388 -10.87 13.85 24.09
C LYS A 388 -10.24 13.69 22.72
N ASN A 389 -9.31 14.55 22.37
CA ASN A 389 -8.74 14.56 21.03
C ASN A 389 -7.67 13.48 20.84
N VAL A 390 -7.02 13.11 21.93
CA VAL A 390 -6.09 11.99 22.02
C VAL A 390 -6.75 10.90 22.86
N THR A 391 -6.84 9.70 22.30
CA THR A 391 -7.18 8.49 23.02
C THR A 391 -6.01 7.53 22.88
N GLN A 392 -5.66 6.77 23.91
CA GLN A 392 -4.47 5.89 23.87
C GLN A 392 -4.68 4.62 24.71
N TRP A 393 -3.95 3.55 24.36
CA TRP A 393 -3.72 2.45 25.30
C TRP A 393 -2.91 2.97 26.49
N ASP A 394 -3.23 2.53 27.70
CA ASP A 394 -2.65 3.06 28.93
C ASP A 394 -2.01 1.97 29.81
N HIS A 395 -1.36 2.40 30.88
CA HIS A 395 -0.85 1.54 31.94
C HIS A 395 -1.22 2.01 33.35
N GLY A 396 -2.29 2.80 33.48
CA GLY A 396 -2.90 3.20 34.74
C GLY A 396 -2.10 4.22 35.55
N VAL A 397 -1.44 5.18 34.90
CA VAL A 397 -0.63 6.21 35.59
C VAL A 397 -1.38 7.52 35.82
N TYR A 398 -2.62 7.64 35.36
CA TYR A 398 -3.44 8.82 35.61
C TYR A 398 -3.92 8.90 37.08
N PRO A 399 -4.28 10.10 37.59
CA PRO A 399 -4.62 10.27 38.99
C PRO A 399 -5.84 9.47 39.42
N GLY A 400 -5.64 8.62 40.44
CA GLY A 400 -6.70 7.77 40.97
C GLY A 400 -7.08 6.62 40.07
N ALA A 401 -6.22 6.20 39.13
CA ALA A 401 -6.44 5.00 38.33
C ALA A 401 -6.76 3.81 39.24
N ASN A 402 -7.94 3.21 39.03
CA ASN A 402 -8.35 2.01 39.75
C ASN A 402 -7.90 0.74 39.02
N ASN A 403 -7.45 0.86 37.78
CA ASN A 403 -6.82 -0.16 36.97
C ASN A 403 -5.37 0.24 36.66
N GLN A 404 -4.48 -0.75 36.66
CA GLN A 404 -3.04 -0.61 36.41
C GLN A 404 -2.59 -1.71 35.44
N GLN A 405 -3.51 -2.17 34.60
CA GLN A 405 -3.22 -3.12 33.54
C GLN A 405 -2.27 -2.45 32.55
N ASP A 406 -1.17 -3.11 32.19
CA ASP A 406 -0.35 -2.69 31.07
C ASP A 406 -1.06 -3.15 29.79
N ASP A 407 -1.82 -2.26 29.16
CA ASP A 407 -2.68 -2.61 28.04
C ASP A 407 -1.88 -3.26 26.90
N ILE A 408 -0.72 -2.72 26.55
CA ILE A 408 0.13 -3.22 25.47
C ILE A 408 0.64 -4.62 25.79
N ALA A 409 1.05 -4.88 27.04
CA ALA A 409 1.47 -6.21 27.47
C ALA A 409 0.30 -7.21 27.45
N VAL A 410 -0.92 -6.77 27.78
CA VAL A 410 -2.10 -7.64 27.72
C VAL A 410 -2.50 -7.93 26.28
N LEU A 411 -2.53 -6.93 25.40
CA LEU A 411 -2.69 -7.12 23.95
C LEU A 411 -1.67 -8.13 23.40
N ALA A 412 -0.40 -7.99 23.77
CA ALA A 412 0.66 -8.92 23.38
C ALA A 412 0.42 -10.35 23.88
N SER A 413 -0.04 -10.51 25.12
CA SER A 413 -0.40 -11.83 25.68
C SER A 413 -1.59 -12.49 24.97
N HIS A 414 -2.39 -11.69 24.25
CA HIS A 414 -3.51 -12.14 23.42
C HIS A 414 -3.17 -12.24 21.92
N GLY A 415 -1.89 -12.13 21.58
CA GLY A 415 -1.37 -12.34 20.23
C GLY A 415 -1.31 -11.07 19.36
N ILE A 416 -1.67 -9.91 19.91
CA ILE A 416 -1.56 -8.60 19.27
C ILE A 416 -0.19 -8.00 19.60
N LEU A 417 0.83 -8.41 18.85
CA LEU A 417 2.22 -7.98 19.05
C LEU A 417 2.48 -6.65 18.31
N PRO A 418 3.47 -5.84 18.74
CA PRO A 418 3.92 -4.70 17.95
C PRO A 418 4.33 -5.12 16.53
N ARG A 419 4.18 -4.22 15.55
CA ARG A 419 4.68 -4.48 14.20
C ARG A 419 6.20 -4.55 14.19
N THR A 420 6.71 -5.12 13.10
CA THR A 420 8.14 -5.04 12.81
C THR A 420 8.49 -3.61 12.40
N ASP A 421 9.40 -2.98 13.13
CA ASP A 421 10.02 -1.70 12.78
C ASP A 421 10.70 -1.79 11.39
N VAL A 422 10.41 -0.82 10.53
CA VAL A 422 10.98 -0.68 9.19
C VAL A 422 11.90 0.53 9.03
N VAL A 423 11.92 1.47 9.97
CA VAL A 423 12.77 2.66 9.96
C VAL A 423 13.74 2.58 11.14
N GLY A 424 14.97 2.17 10.87
CA GLY A 424 15.87 1.77 11.94
C GLY A 424 16.15 2.86 12.98
N ASN A 425 16.20 2.42 14.23
CA ASN A 425 16.28 3.21 15.46
C ASN A 425 17.61 3.98 15.75
N THR A 426 18.60 3.93 14.86
CA THR A 426 19.96 4.43 15.12
C THR A 426 20.53 5.17 13.92
N PHE A 427 21.58 5.98 14.13
CA PHE A 427 22.28 6.65 13.02
C PHE A 427 22.84 5.66 11.98
N ALA A 428 23.21 4.45 12.40
CA ALA A 428 23.75 3.42 11.52
C ALA A 428 22.68 2.74 10.66
N THR A 429 21.44 2.75 11.12
CA THR A 429 20.29 2.12 10.47
C THR A 429 19.30 3.15 9.92
N ALA A 430 19.68 4.43 9.91
CA ALA A 430 18.80 5.52 9.54
C ALA A 430 18.40 5.43 8.06
N SER A 431 17.12 5.64 7.79
CA SER A 431 16.58 5.71 6.43
C SER A 431 16.93 7.04 5.78
N SER A 432 17.14 7.07 4.48
CA SER A 432 17.42 8.32 3.77
C SER A 432 16.15 9.18 3.66
N LEU A 433 16.20 10.43 4.13
CA LEU A 433 15.10 11.40 3.95
C LEU A 433 15.20 12.04 2.56
N THR A 434 15.01 11.25 1.51
CA THR A 434 15.24 11.68 0.13
C THR A 434 14.02 12.23 -0.58
N ASN A 435 14.30 13.15 -1.50
CA ASN A 435 13.35 13.91 -2.31
C ASN A 435 12.57 13.02 -3.29
N ILE A 436 11.28 13.32 -3.49
CA ILE A 436 10.46 12.72 -4.55
C ILE A 436 10.67 13.48 -5.88
N ASP A 437 11.15 14.72 -5.82
CA ASP A 437 11.46 15.55 -7.00
C ASP A 437 12.96 15.62 -7.28
N THR A 438 13.36 15.73 -8.54
CA THR A 438 14.77 15.88 -8.98
C THR A 438 15.32 17.31 -8.78
N GLY A 439 14.69 18.12 -7.92
CA GLY A 439 15.00 19.54 -7.69
C GLY A 439 16.04 19.82 -6.59
N ILE A 440 16.59 21.04 -6.58
CA ILE A 440 17.59 21.54 -5.62
C ILE A 440 17.03 21.64 -4.18
N THR A 441 15.71 21.85 -4.05
CA THR A 441 14.97 21.84 -2.77
C THR A 441 14.19 20.54 -2.64
N ALA A 442 14.37 19.81 -1.54
CA ALA A 442 13.57 18.63 -1.27
C ALA A 442 12.15 18.98 -0.85
N ASN A 443 11.15 18.48 -1.56
CA ASN A 443 9.78 18.42 -1.04
C ASN A 443 9.63 17.03 -0.40
N ILE A 444 9.60 17.01 0.92
CA ILE A 444 9.52 15.76 1.69
C ILE A 444 8.05 15.37 1.83
N GLN A 445 7.78 14.10 1.56
CA GLN A 445 6.52 13.44 1.90
C GLN A 445 6.84 11.98 2.21
N THR A 446 7.11 11.68 3.48
CA THR A 446 7.47 10.34 3.96
C THR A 446 6.51 9.94 5.08
N PHE A 447 6.22 8.64 5.19
CA PHE A 447 5.34 8.10 6.22
C PHE A 447 6.10 7.10 7.08
N GLY A 448 5.69 6.99 8.33
CA GLY A 448 6.20 5.99 9.28
C GLY A 448 5.15 5.68 10.34
N VAL A 449 5.47 4.73 11.21
CA VAL A 449 4.65 4.31 12.35
C VAL A 449 5.58 4.20 13.54
N ILE A 450 5.18 4.76 14.68
CA ILE A 450 5.84 4.51 15.95
C ILE A 450 5.16 3.30 16.59
N GLU A 451 5.83 2.15 16.60
CA GLU A 451 5.22 0.89 17.07
C GLU A 451 5.27 0.70 18.58
N THR A 452 6.29 1.26 19.24
CA THR A 452 6.51 1.10 20.68
C THR A 452 6.94 2.41 21.32
N SER A 453 6.80 2.52 22.64
CA SER A 453 7.17 3.74 23.37
C SER A 453 8.69 4.00 23.42
N SER A 454 9.50 3.00 23.05
CA SER A 454 10.95 3.11 22.89
C SER A 454 11.39 3.32 21.44
N ASP A 455 10.44 3.33 20.50
CA ASP A 455 10.72 3.42 19.08
C ASP A 455 11.01 4.87 18.65
N VAL A 456 11.99 4.99 17.78
CA VAL A 456 12.60 6.22 17.28
C VAL A 456 12.97 6.02 15.83
N ASP A 457 12.12 6.49 14.92
CA ASP A 457 12.41 6.43 13.50
C ASP A 457 13.52 7.42 13.14
N MET A 458 14.68 6.89 12.72
CA MET A 458 15.85 7.70 12.39
C MET A 458 15.96 7.93 10.89
N TYR A 459 16.07 9.20 10.50
CA TYR A 459 16.24 9.61 9.12
C TYR A 459 17.52 10.41 8.90
N MET A 460 18.29 10.08 7.88
CA MET A 460 19.47 10.83 7.46
C MET A 460 19.08 11.90 6.44
N LEU A 461 19.54 13.14 6.65
CA LEU A 461 19.47 14.22 5.66
C LEU A 461 20.87 14.75 5.35
N ASP A 462 21.16 14.99 4.07
CA ASP A 462 22.39 15.62 3.61
C ASP A 462 22.05 16.98 2.98
N THR A 463 22.38 18.07 3.67
CA THR A 463 21.96 19.43 3.28
C THR A 463 23.10 20.28 2.74
N ALA A 464 22.82 21.11 1.73
CA ALA A 464 23.76 22.13 1.22
C ALA A 464 23.97 23.29 2.20
N GLY A 465 23.34 23.21 3.38
CA GLY A 465 23.24 24.28 4.35
C GLY A 465 22.07 25.20 4.03
N GLY A 466 21.65 25.96 5.03
CA GLY A 466 20.43 26.76 4.97
C GLY A 466 19.36 26.21 5.90
N VAL A 467 18.11 26.57 5.65
CA VAL A 467 16.99 26.21 6.51
C VAL A 467 16.56 24.77 6.26
N VAL A 468 16.55 23.97 7.32
CA VAL A 468 15.81 22.72 7.43
C VAL A 468 14.46 23.05 8.05
N ASN A 469 13.38 22.92 7.27
CA ASN A 469 12.01 23.20 7.69
C ASN A 469 11.15 21.94 7.50
N LEU A 470 11.03 21.14 8.55
CA LEU A 470 10.35 19.85 8.52
C LEU A 470 9.25 19.82 9.59
N THR A 471 8.10 19.27 9.22
CA THR A 471 6.96 19.03 10.11
C THR A 471 6.62 17.56 10.10
N VAL A 472 6.43 17.00 11.29
CA VAL A 472 5.82 15.69 11.48
C VAL A 472 4.41 15.88 11.99
N SER A 473 3.45 15.29 11.30
CA SER A 473 2.04 15.30 11.67
C SER A 473 1.52 13.88 11.86
N PRO A 474 0.76 13.60 12.93
CA PRO A 474 0.09 12.32 13.08
C PRO A 474 -1.13 12.21 12.15
N ALA A 475 -1.87 11.10 12.23
CA ALA A 475 -3.13 10.91 11.53
C ALA A 475 -4.11 12.08 11.73
N ALA A 476 -4.82 12.49 10.68
CA ALA A 476 -5.82 13.57 10.78
C ALA A 476 -7.07 13.20 11.60
N LYS A 477 -7.37 11.90 11.72
CA LYS A 477 -8.53 11.40 12.46
C LYS A 477 -8.09 10.35 13.47
N GLY A 478 -8.53 10.51 14.71
CA GLY A 478 -8.22 9.55 15.78
C GLY A 478 -6.74 9.48 16.15
N ALA A 479 -6.00 10.61 16.06
CA ALA A 479 -4.58 10.60 16.37
C ALA A 479 -4.31 10.09 17.79
N ASN A 480 -3.68 8.92 17.90
CA ASN A 480 -3.10 8.43 19.15
C ASN A 480 -1.70 9.02 19.37
N LEU A 481 -0.94 9.24 18.30
CA LEU A 481 0.43 9.73 18.34
C LEU A 481 0.52 11.24 18.62
N ASP A 482 1.17 11.59 19.72
CA ASP A 482 1.74 12.91 19.96
C ASP A 482 3.20 12.88 19.49
N THR A 483 3.60 13.76 18.57
CA THR A 483 4.88 13.64 17.85
C THR A 483 5.99 14.47 18.48
N GLN A 484 7.19 13.89 18.50
CA GLN A 484 8.45 14.58 18.82
C GLN A 484 9.40 14.50 17.62
N LEU A 485 10.10 15.61 17.38
CA LEU A 485 11.20 15.71 16.43
C LEU A 485 12.48 16.09 17.15
N THR A 486 13.60 15.46 16.79
CA THR A 486 14.93 15.92 17.19
C THR A 486 15.91 15.87 16.02
N LEU A 487 16.65 16.96 15.79
CA LEU A 487 17.70 17.03 14.78
C LEU A 487 19.07 16.90 15.45
N TYR A 488 19.88 15.96 14.97
CA TYR A 488 21.22 15.65 15.48
C TYR A 488 22.29 15.93 14.43
N LYS A 489 23.50 16.25 14.92
CA LYS A 489 24.74 16.11 14.16
C LYS A 489 25.18 14.65 14.10
N THR A 490 26.13 14.35 13.20
CA THR A 490 26.78 13.03 13.08
C THR A 490 27.52 12.57 14.35
N ASP A 491 27.90 13.49 15.23
CA ASP A 491 28.54 13.20 16.52
C ASP A 491 27.55 12.94 17.67
N GLY A 492 26.24 12.97 17.41
CA GLY A 492 25.19 12.79 18.41
C GLY A 492 24.77 14.06 19.14
N THR A 493 25.36 15.22 18.84
CA THR A 493 24.94 16.49 19.42
C THR A 493 23.56 16.87 18.92
N VAL A 494 22.62 17.12 19.84
CA VAL A 494 21.30 17.70 19.52
C VAL A 494 21.47 19.14 19.05
N ILE A 495 20.91 19.45 17.88
CA ILE A 495 20.80 20.81 17.37
C ILE A 495 19.55 21.47 17.91
N THR A 496 18.41 20.78 17.77
CA THR A 496 17.12 21.25 18.24
C THR A 496 16.17 20.08 18.37
N SER A 497 15.21 20.24 19.28
CA SER A 497 14.09 19.32 19.47
C SER A 497 12.80 20.11 19.47
N SER A 498 11.72 19.51 18.99
CA SER A 498 10.37 20.05 19.01
C SER A 498 9.41 18.98 19.49
N ALA A 499 8.66 19.30 20.52
CA ALA A 499 7.40 18.65 20.89
C ALA A 499 6.44 19.79 21.28
N SER A 500 5.23 19.79 20.74
CA SER A 500 4.31 20.91 20.93
C SER A 500 3.45 20.69 22.18
N ALA A 501 3.29 21.73 23.00
CA ALA A 501 2.42 21.68 24.17
C ALA A 501 0.94 21.89 23.82
N THR A 502 0.61 22.24 22.57
CA THR A 502 -0.76 22.62 22.18
C THR A 502 -1.25 21.96 20.91
N THR A 503 -0.38 21.23 20.21
CA THR A 503 -0.67 20.50 18.98
C THR A 503 0.01 19.14 19.02
N LEU A 504 -0.50 18.16 18.28
CA LEU A 504 0.14 16.83 18.20
C LEU A 504 1.26 16.77 17.16
N SER A 505 1.36 17.77 16.29
CA SER A 505 2.46 17.90 15.31
C SER A 505 3.68 18.58 15.91
N ALA A 506 4.86 18.16 15.48
CA ALA A 506 6.15 18.78 15.78
C ALA A 506 6.76 19.42 14.51
N THR A 507 7.35 20.60 14.65
CA THR A 507 7.99 21.31 13.54
C THR A 507 9.38 21.78 13.95
N ILE A 508 10.37 21.50 13.10
CA ILE A 508 11.70 22.10 13.19
C ILE A 508 11.87 23.07 12.03
N SER A 509 12.23 24.31 12.33
CA SER A 509 12.70 25.29 11.35
C SER A 509 14.02 25.87 11.86
N THR A 510 15.14 25.36 11.34
CA THR A 510 16.48 25.71 11.85
C THR A 510 17.47 25.83 10.70
N THR A 511 18.32 26.85 10.78
CA THR A 511 19.42 27.03 9.82
C THR A 511 20.63 26.23 10.27
N VAL A 512 21.13 25.35 9.40
CA VAL A 512 22.32 24.54 9.64
C VAL A 512 23.37 24.76 8.54
N PRO A 513 24.68 24.59 8.83
CA PRO A 513 25.70 24.50 7.80
C PRO A 513 25.51 23.28 6.89
N ALA A 514 26.20 23.28 5.74
CA ALA A 514 26.23 22.12 4.86
C ALA A 514 26.79 20.88 5.58
N GLY A 515 26.19 19.72 5.33
CA GLY A 515 26.62 18.45 5.90
C GLY A 515 25.47 17.48 6.19
N ILE A 516 25.84 16.35 6.79
CA ILE A 516 24.93 15.27 7.17
C ILE A 516 24.36 15.52 8.57
N TYR A 517 23.06 15.32 8.71
CA TYR A 517 22.33 15.37 9.98
C TYR A 517 21.35 14.20 10.07
N TYR A 518 20.88 13.93 11.28
CA TYR A 518 19.90 12.88 11.54
C TYR A 518 18.66 13.48 12.19
N LEU A 519 17.48 13.23 11.61
CA LEU A 519 16.19 13.56 12.16
C LEU A 519 15.62 12.31 12.85
N ALA A 520 15.39 12.40 14.16
CA ALA A 520 14.64 11.39 14.89
C ALA A 520 13.17 11.81 14.98
N VAL A 521 12.27 10.87 14.71
CA VAL A 521 10.83 10.97 14.97
C VAL A 521 10.48 9.98 16.07
N SER A 522 9.73 10.40 17.09
CA SER A 522 9.28 9.49 18.16
C SER A 522 7.94 9.95 18.75
N GLY A 523 7.33 9.08 19.54
CA GLY A 523 6.22 9.43 20.42
C GLY A 523 6.66 10.38 21.54
N SER A 524 5.86 11.40 21.80
CA SER A 524 6.06 12.39 22.86
C SER A 524 5.09 12.15 24.02
N GLY A 525 5.47 12.53 25.23
CA GLY A 525 4.54 12.64 26.35
C GLY A 525 4.10 14.09 26.53
N HIS A 526 2.91 14.29 27.10
CA HIS A 526 2.45 15.61 27.51
C HIS A 526 2.78 15.86 28.98
N ALA A 527 3.50 16.94 29.25
CA ALA A 527 3.85 17.29 30.62
C ALA A 527 2.63 17.80 31.40
N LEU A 528 2.61 17.56 32.71
CA LEU A 528 1.62 18.13 33.62
C LEU A 528 1.70 19.66 33.62
N VAL A 529 0.58 20.32 33.33
CA VAL A 529 0.44 21.79 33.38
C VAL A 529 -0.84 22.19 34.12
N GLY A 530 -0.67 22.64 35.37
CA GLY A 530 -1.78 23.10 36.20
C GLY A 530 -2.76 21.96 36.53
N ALA A 531 -3.97 22.02 35.97
CA ALA A 531 -5.01 20.99 36.13
C ALA A 531 -4.98 19.92 35.02
N ASP A 532 -4.14 20.09 34.00
CA ASP A 532 -3.84 19.07 33.01
C ASP A 532 -2.77 18.12 33.59
N TYR A 533 -3.14 16.85 33.79
CA TYR A 533 -2.24 15.86 34.38
C TYR A 533 -1.22 15.30 33.38
N GLY A 534 -1.40 15.60 32.09
CA GLY A 534 -0.58 15.06 31.03
C GLY A 534 -0.67 13.55 30.87
N TYR A 535 0.12 13.03 29.95
CA TYR A 535 0.18 11.61 29.63
C TYR A 535 1.61 11.21 29.28
N PRO A 536 2.02 9.98 29.61
CA PRO A 536 3.33 9.46 29.24
C PRO A 536 3.43 9.24 27.71
N SER A 537 4.64 9.07 27.20
CA SER A 537 4.85 8.62 25.81
C SER A 537 4.46 7.15 25.58
N TYR A 538 4.05 6.43 26.63
CA TYR A 538 3.69 5.01 26.58
C TYR A 538 2.65 4.70 25.50
N GLY A 539 1.57 5.49 25.46
CA GLY A 539 0.46 5.32 24.52
C GLY A 539 0.56 6.20 23.27
N SER A 540 1.60 7.05 23.18
CA SER A 540 1.84 7.93 22.03
C SER A 540 2.48 7.17 20.87
N LEU A 541 1.70 6.25 20.33
CA LEU A 541 2.04 5.35 19.24
C LEU A 541 1.10 5.65 18.06
N GLY A 542 1.50 5.34 16.84
CA GLY A 542 0.64 5.58 15.69
C GLY A 542 1.40 5.96 14.43
N GLN A 543 0.65 6.27 13.37
CA GLN A 543 1.26 6.66 12.10
C GLN A 543 1.54 8.16 12.05
N TYR A 544 2.52 8.54 11.25
CA TYR A 544 2.84 9.94 10.99
C TYR A 544 3.25 10.19 9.54
N GLN A 545 3.25 11.48 9.18
CA GLN A 545 3.80 11.98 7.93
C GLN A 545 4.82 13.08 8.19
N ILE A 546 5.99 12.95 7.57
CA ILE A 546 7.00 14.00 7.45
C ILE A 546 6.69 14.82 6.21
N THR A 547 6.57 16.14 6.37
CA THR A 547 6.45 17.11 5.28
C THR A 547 7.46 18.24 5.44
N GLY A 548 7.68 19.00 4.37
CA GLY A 548 8.49 20.21 4.41
C GLY A 548 9.65 20.15 3.44
N SER A 549 10.73 20.88 3.75
CA SER A 549 11.87 21.00 2.85
C SER A 549 13.18 21.30 3.54
N TYR A 550 14.26 20.89 2.88
CA TYR A 550 15.61 21.35 3.14
C TYR A 550 16.37 21.49 1.82
N ALA A 551 17.38 22.36 1.79
CA ALA A 551 18.28 22.47 0.65
C ALA A 551 19.16 21.22 0.60
N THR A 552 19.00 20.37 -0.41
CA THR A 552 19.80 19.13 -0.53
C THR A 552 21.25 19.47 -0.83
N ALA A 553 22.21 18.73 -0.25
CA ALA A 553 23.65 18.90 -0.50
C ALA A 553 24.09 18.56 -1.93
N ASN A 554 23.14 18.32 -2.84
CA ASN A 554 23.34 17.73 -4.14
C ASN A 554 24.37 18.50 -4.99
N ASN A 555 25.63 18.09 -4.87
CA ASN A 555 26.54 17.92 -6.00
C ASN A 555 26.18 16.65 -6.80
N ALA A 556 24.92 16.21 -6.77
CA ALA A 556 24.44 15.04 -7.49
C ALA A 556 24.49 15.36 -8.99
N THR A 557 25.59 14.96 -9.61
CA THR A 557 25.72 14.97 -11.06
C THR A 557 25.18 13.64 -11.60
N PRO A 558 24.60 13.62 -12.81
CA PRO A 558 24.34 12.37 -13.50
C PRO A 558 25.58 11.47 -13.48
N PRO A 559 25.42 10.14 -13.41
CA PRO A 559 26.53 9.24 -13.65
C PRO A 559 27.13 9.50 -15.05
N THR A 560 28.34 9.03 -15.31
CA THR A 560 28.92 8.98 -16.66
C THR A 560 28.79 7.55 -17.17
N ALA A 561 27.96 7.35 -18.19
CA ALA A 561 27.76 6.06 -18.82
C ALA A 561 29.01 5.66 -19.62
N VAL A 562 29.65 4.56 -19.23
CA VAL A 562 30.79 3.99 -19.98
C VAL A 562 30.38 2.65 -20.54
N LEU A 563 30.20 2.64 -21.86
CA LEU A 563 29.85 1.46 -22.65
C LEU A 563 31.10 0.89 -23.30
N THR A 564 31.33 -0.42 -23.10
CA THR A 564 32.28 -1.19 -23.93
C THR A 564 31.58 -2.37 -24.59
N ALA A 565 32.06 -2.74 -25.78
CA ALA A 565 31.55 -3.86 -26.57
C ALA A 565 32.75 -4.70 -27.07
N SER A 566 32.64 -6.02 -27.05
CA SER A 566 33.73 -6.94 -27.43
C SER A 566 34.14 -6.86 -28.90
N THR A 567 33.21 -6.47 -29.78
CA THR A 567 33.44 -6.22 -31.21
C THR A 567 32.42 -5.21 -31.72
N LEU A 568 32.78 -4.44 -32.76
CA LEU A 568 31.89 -3.47 -33.40
C LEU A 568 31.39 -3.94 -34.78
N THR A 569 32.00 -4.98 -35.34
CA THR A 569 31.65 -5.49 -36.67
C THR A 569 31.97 -6.97 -36.81
N GLY A 570 31.19 -7.67 -37.63
CA GLY A 570 31.39 -9.09 -37.93
C GLY A 570 30.22 -9.67 -38.70
N PRO A 571 30.32 -10.91 -39.20
CA PRO A 571 29.23 -11.54 -39.95
C PRO A 571 28.00 -11.75 -39.07
N ALA A 572 26.80 -11.67 -39.66
CA ALA A 572 25.53 -11.92 -38.98
C ALA A 572 25.51 -13.28 -38.25
N SER A 573 24.71 -13.38 -37.18
CA SER A 573 24.97 -14.23 -35.99
C SER A 573 26.15 -13.71 -35.15
N LEU A 574 26.32 -12.39 -35.11
CA LEU A 574 27.38 -11.72 -34.38
C LEU A 574 27.05 -11.65 -32.89
N THR A 575 27.78 -12.42 -32.07
CA THR A 575 27.68 -12.35 -30.61
C THR A 575 28.57 -11.23 -30.08
N VAL A 576 27.99 -10.29 -29.34
CA VAL A 576 28.68 -9.15 -28.72
C VAL A 576 28.48 -9.21 -27.21
N SER A 577 29.58 -9.18 -26.46
CA SER A 577 29.54 -8.99 -25.00
C SER A 577 29.63 -7.49 -24.71
N PHE A 578 28.70 -6.97 -23.91
CA PHE A 578 28.66 -5.59 -23.50
C PHE A 578 29.04 -5.45 -22.03
N SER A 579 29.58 -4.28 -21.65
CA SER A 579 29.87 -3.99 -20.26
C SER A 579 29.61 -2.52 -19.90
N ALA A 580 28.91 -2.33 -18.79
CA ALA A 580 28.72 -1.05 -18.11
C ALA A 580 29.69 -0.84 -16.93
N SER A 581 30.62 -1.78 -16.68
CA SER A 581 31.39 -1.88 -15.42
C SER A 581 32.34 -0.69 -15.15
N ASN A 582 32.63 0.11 -16.18
CA ASN A 582 33.47 1.31 -16.04
C ASN A 582 32.65 2.60 -15.85
N SER A 583 31.32 2.50 -15.72
CA SER A 583 30.47 3.66 -15.46
C SER A 583 30.72 4.17 -14.05
N ILE A 584 30.80 5.50 -13.90
CA ILE A 584 31.16 6.17 -12.64
C ILE A 584 30.13 7.25 -12.31
N GLY A 585 30.00 7.65 -11.06
CA GLY A 585 29.10 8.73 -10.68
C GLY A 585 29.34 9.24 -9.27
N ASN A 586 28.76 10.39 -8.94
CA ASN A 586 28.57 10.78 -7.55
C ASN A 586 27.45 9.87 -7.00
N GLY A 587 27.79 8.94 -6.09
CA GLY A 587 26.89 7.88 -5.58
C GLY A 587 27.02 6.53 -6.29
N SER A 588 26.33 5.52 -5.76
CA SER A 588 26.31 4.16 -6.31
C SER A 588 25.40 4.05 -7.54
N ILE A 589 25.80 3.26 -8.54
CA ILE A 589 24.91 2.89 -9.67
C ILE A 589 23.92 1.83 -9.17
N VAL A 590 22.63 2.13 -9.26
CA VAL A 590 21.53 1.25 -8.79
C VAL A 590 20.72 0.64 -9.94
N GLY A 591 20.91 1.13 -11.17
CA GLY A 591 20.19 0.64 -12.34
C GLY A 591 21.01 0.64 -13.62
N THR A 592 20.82 -0.39 -14.44
CA THR A 592 21.35 -0.52 -15.80
C THR A 592 20.23 -0.96 -16.74
N LEU A 593 20.09 -0.32 -17.89
CA LEU A 593 19.18 -0.73 -18.96
C LEU A 593 19.90 -0.69 -20.30
N TRP A 594 19.83 -1.78 -21.04
CA TRP A 594 20.30 -1.91 -22.41
C TRP A 594 19.12 -1.97 -23.36
N SER A 595 19.20 -1.20 -24.44
CA SER A 595 18.37 -1.36 -25.64
C SER A 595 19.30 -1.69 -26.79
N PHE A 596 19.19 -2.88 -27.39
CA PHE A 596 20.19 -3.36 -28.36
C PHE A 596 20.00 -2.80 -29.79
N GLY A 597 18.94 -2.04 -30.03
CA GLY A 597 18.63 -1.44 -31.33
C GLY A 597 17.88 -2.36 -32.31
N ASP A 598 17.53 -3.58 -31.89
CA ASP A 598 16.75 -4.56 -32.66
C ASP A 598 15.38 -4.88 -32.02
N GLY A 599 14.99 -4.09 -31.00
CA GLY A 599 13.76 -4.27 -30.23
C GLY A 599 13.93 -5.07 -28.93
N THR A 600 15.10 -5.65 -28.68
CA THR A 600 15.38 -6.39 -27.43
C THR A 600 16.10 -5.53 -26.39
N THR A 601 15.96 -5.91 -25.10
CA THR A 601 16.52 -5.17 -23.96
C THR A 601 17.14 -6.09 -22.90
N SER A 602 17.93 -5.54 -21.98
CA SER A 602 18.46 -6.26 -20.82
C SER A 602 18.70 -5.31 -19.64
N THR A 603 18.52 -5.78 -18.41
CA THR A 603 18.87 -5.04 -17.19
C THR A 603 20.18 -5.51 -16.54
N SER A 604 20.83 -6.54 -17.10
CA SER A 604 22.14 -7.00 -16.60
C SER A 604 23.22 -5.95 -16.87
N PRO A 605 24.14 -5.68 -15.92
CA PRO A 605 25.26 -4.75 -16.14
C PRO A 605 26.21 -5.18 -17.26
N ASN A 606 26.34 -6.50 -17.48
CA ASN A 606 27.25 -7.08 -18.46
C ASN A 606 26.54 -8.15 -19.31
N PRO A 607 25.62 -7.77 -20.23
CA PRO A 607 24.87 -8.72 -21.02
C PRO A 607 25.66 -9.23 -22.23
N VAL A 608 25.26 -10.39 -22.74
CA VAL A 608 25.70 -10.94 -24.03
C VAL A 608 24.50 -10.92 -24.97
N HIS A 609 24.66 -10.36 -26.17
CA HIS A 609 23.59 -10.27 -27.17
C HIS A 609 24.06 -10.74 -28.55
N THR A 610 23.17 -11.35 -29.32
CA THR A 610 23.49 -11.91 -30.64
C THR A 610 22.62 -11.29 -31.74
N TYR A 611 23.26 -10.57 -32.66
CA TYR A 611 22.62 -9.99 -33.84
C TYR A 611 22.54 -11.03 -34.97
N THR A 612 21.36 -11.63 -35.17
CA THR A 612 21.14 -12.72 -36.13
C THR A 612 20.91 -12.23 -37.57
N THR A 613 20.50 -10.98 -37.75
CA THR A 613 20.22 -10.38 -39.07
C THR A 613 21.34 -9.44 -39.49
N VAL A 614 21.55 -9.34 -40.81
CA VAL A 614 22.46 -8.34 -41.39
C VAL A 614 21.85 -6.96 -41.16
N GLY A 615 22.63 -6.03 -40.63
CA GLY A 615 22.13 -4.71 -40.28
C GLY A 615 23.13 -3.87 -39.49
N THR A 616 22.75 -2.62 -39.29
CA THR A 616 23.41 -1.71 -38.35
C THR A 616 22.49 -1.50 -37.17
N PHE A 617 22.99 -1.73 -35.97
CA PHE A 617 22.27 -1.61 -34.72
C PHE A 617 22.95 -0.57 -33.83
N THR A 618 22.16 0.13 -33.03
CA THR A 618 22.64 1.17 -32.12
C THR A 618 22.33 0.79 -30.67
N PRO A 619 23.04 -0.21 -30.09
CA PRO A 619 22.92 -0.52 -28.69
C PRO A 619 23.18 0.72 -27.82
N THR A 620 22.28 0.96 -26.87
CA THR A 620 22.28 2.09 -25.96
C THR A 620 22.21 1.58 -24.53
N LEU A 621 23.20 1.98 -23.73
CA LEU A 621 23.26 1.79 -22.29
C LEU A 621 22.67 3.03 -21.61
N THR A 622 21.76 2.82 -20.66
CA THR A 622 21.34 3.80 -19.66
C THR A 622 21.80 3.32 -18.30
N VAL A 623 22.53 4.16 -17.56
CA VAL A 623 22.90 3.91 -16.15
C VAL A 623 22.18 4.89 -15.25
N THR A 624 21.68 4.43 -14.12
CA THR A 624 20.97 5.25 -13.12
C THR A 624 21.67 5.13 -11.77
N ASN A 625 21.91 6.25 -11.09
CA ASN A 625 22.50 6.26 -9.74
C ASN A 625 21.43 6.25 -8.63
N GLN A 626 21.86 6.08 -7.38
CA GLN A 626 21.00 6.07 -6.19
C GLN A 626 20.16 7.35 -5.99
N TYR A 627 20.46 8.41 -6.74
CA TYR A 627 19.73 9.68 -6.75
C TYR A 627 18.73 9.78 -7.91
N ASN A 628 18.46 8.66 -8.61
CA ASN A 628 17.58 8.56 -9.77
C ASN A 628 17.97 9.46 -10.96
N LEU A 629 19.25 9.88 -11.04
CA LEU A 629 19.82 10.58 -12.19
C LEU A 629 20.41 9.55 -13.16
N SER A 630 20.29 9.81 -14.46
CA SER A 630 20.76 8.89 -15.49
C SER A 630 21.64 9.56 -16.55
N ASP A 631 22.51 8.77 -17.15
CA ASP A 631 23.24 9.13 -18.38
C ASP A 631 23.16 7.97 -19.38
N THR A 632 23.35 8.29 -20.65
CA THR A 632 23.22 7.33 -21.75
C THR A 632 24.43 7.33 -22.65
N LYS A 633 24.81 6.13 -23.12
CA LYS A 633 25.87 5.96 -24.10
C LYS A 633 25.45 4.95 -25.16
N SER A 634 25.70 5.27 -26.42
CA SER A 634 25.44 4.37 -27.54
C SER A 634 26.72 4.03 -28.29
N VAL A 635 26.73 2.85 -28.91
CA VAL A 635 27.74 2.44 -29.88
C VAL A 635 27.06 1.84 -31.10
N GLN A 636 27.70 1.93 -32.26
CA GLN A 636 27.21 1.31 -33.49
C GLN A 636 27.80 -0.08 -33.67
N ILE A 637 26.96 -1.10 -33.85
CA ILE A 637 27.34 -2.46 -34.19
C ILE A 637 26.88 -2.78 -35.61
N THR A 638 27.77 -3.31 -36.44
CA THR A 638 27.46 -3.68 -37.82
C THR A 638 27.59 -5.18 -38.04
N ALA A 639 26.46 -5.86 -38.16
CA ALA A 639 26.39 -7.26 -38.60
C ALA A 639 26.43 -7.28 -40.13
N THR A 640 27.54 -7.74 -40.70
CA THR A 640 27.77 -7.82 -42.14
C THR A 640 27.25 -9.12 -42.73
N VAL A 641 27.12 -9.14 -44.05
CA VAL A 641 26.79 -10.39 -44.77
C VAL A 641 27.90 -11.41 -44.53
N PRO A 642 27.59 -12.64 -44.06
CA PRO A 642 28.58 -13.69 -43.93
C PRO A 642 29.31 -13.95 -45.25
N PRO A 643 30.64 -14.16 -45.24
CA PRO A 643 31.36 -14.50 -46.46
C PRO A 643 30.82 -15.81 -47.04
N LEU A 644 30.60 -15.84 -48.36
CA LEU A 644 30.19 -17.07 -49.04
C LEU A 644 31.30 -18.13 -48.94
N PRO A 645 30.96 -19.42 -48.79
CA PRO A 645 31.94 -20.50 -48.86
C PRO A 645 32.69 -20.47 -50.20
N THR A 646 33.95 -20.91 -50.21
CA THR A 646 34.74 -20.96 -51.45
C THR A 646 34.55 -22.28 -52.20
N LEU A 647 34.73 -22.24 -53.51
CA LEU A 647 34.90 -23.43 -54.35
C LEU A 647 36.19 -23.32 -55.18
N HIS A 648 36.75 -24.46 -55.54
CA HIS A 648 37.98 -24.56 -56.33
C HIS A 648 38.05 -25.88 -57.11
N ALA A 649 38.99 -25.97 -58.05
CA ALA A 649 39.30 -27.20 -58.75
C ALA A 649 40.25 -28.06 -57.92
N ALA A 650 39.75 -29.10 -57.25
CA ALA A 650 40.55 -30.06 -56.49
C ALA A 650 41.45 -30.92 -57.38
N SER A 651 41.07 -31.14 -58.65
CA SER A 651 41.96 -31.80 -59.60
C SER A 651 41.67 -31.37 -61.04
N VAL A 652 42.73 -31.37 -61.84
CA VAL A 652 42.68 -31.18 -63.29
C VAL A 652 43.61 -32.21 -63.94
N ALA A 653 43.02 -33.17 -64.63
CA ALA A 653 43.75 -34.22 -65.34
C ALA A 653 43.62 -34.02 -66.85
N LEU A 654 44.76 -33.98 -67.54
CA LEU A 654 44.81 -33.91 -69.00
C LEU A 654 45.10 -35.29 -69.59
N THR A 655 44.33 -35.67 -70.62
CA THR A 655 44.61 -36.84 -71.44
C THR A 655 44.50 -36.47 -72.92
N VAL A 656 45.36 -37.03 -73.76
CA VAL A 656 45.27 -36.91 -75.22
C VAL A 656 44.86 -38.26 -75.78
N SER A 657 43.79 -38.29 -76.57
CA SER A 657 43.29 -39.51 -77.20
C SER A 657 43.55 -39.47 -78.70
N LYS A 658 44.32 -40.44 -79.19
CA LYS A 658 44.54 -40.66 -80.61
C LYS A 658 43.27 -41.26 -81.22
N MET A 659 42.73 -40.64 -82.25
CA MET A 659 41.55 -41.12 -82.97
C MET A 659 41.92 -41.77 -84.31
N SER A 660 43.04 -41.35 -84.93
CA SER A 660 43.61 -41.99 -86.12
C SER A 660 45.13 -41.76 -86.19
N LYS A 661 45.81 -42.22 -87.26
CA LYS A 661 47.26 -41.95 -87.47
C LYS A 661 47.59 -40.45 -87.47
N VAL A 662 46.64 -39.60 -87.84
CA VAL A 662 46.83 -38.15 -87.99
C VAL A 662 45.87 -37.31 -87.15
N ASN A 663 44.89 -37.86 -86.44
CA ASN A 663 43.92 -37.06 -85.67
C ASN A 663 43.94 -37.38 -84.17
N ALA A 664 43.90 -36.34 -83.33
CA ALA A 664 43.74 -36.47 -81.88
C ALA A 664 42.87 -35.35 -81.30
N ASN A 665 42.37 -35.58 -80.08
CA ASN A 665 41.81 -34.54 -79.22
C ASN A 665 42.44 -34.63 -77.82
N ALA A 666 42.32 -33.55 -77.05
CA ALA A 666 42.68 -33.50 -75.66
C ALA A 666 41.42 -33.39 -74.80
N ARG A 667 41.46 -34.00 -73.61
CA ARG A 667 40.40 -33.97 -72.60
C ARG A 667 40.97 -33.42 -71.32
N ALA A 668 40.30 -32.43 -70.74
CA ALA A 668 40.54 -31.94 -69.39
C ALA A 668 39.41 -32.42 -68.51
N ALA A 669 39.71 -33.31 -67.56
CA ALA A 669 38.79 -33.74 -66.51
C ALA A 669 39.03 -32.88 -65.27
N ILE A 670 38.02 -32.14 -64.84
CA ILE A 670 38.07 -31.20 -63.72
C ILE A 670 37.14 -31.68 -62.61
N LYS A 671 37.63 -31.73 -61.37
CA LYS A 671 36.82 -31.96 -60.17
C LYS A 671 36.70 -30.64 -59.38
N VAL A 672 35.49 -30.16 -59.19
CA VAL A 672 35.18 -28.98 -58.38
C VAL A 672 34.67 -29.42 -57.02
N VAL A 673 35.22 -28.83 -55.96
CA VAL A 673 34.82 -29.07 -54.57
C VAL A 673 34.68 -27.75 -53.81
N ASP A 674 33.95 -27.79 -52.70
CA ASP A 674 33.90 -26.71 -51.71
C ASP A 674 35.18 -26.69 -50.85
N ALA A 675 35.29 -25.73 -49.92
CA ALA A 675 36.41 -25.64 -48.99
C ALA A 675 36.62 -26.89 -48.11
N ASN A 676 35.59 -27.71 -47.90
CA ASN A 676 35.62 -28.93 -47.09
C ASN A 676 35.88 -30.19 -47.94
N GLY A 677 36.08 -30.05 -49.26
CA GLY A 677 36.31 -31.17 -50.17
C GLY A 677 35.04 -31.86 -50.68
N HIS A 678 33.85 -31.37 -50.35
CA HIS A 678 32.61 -31.92 -50.89
C HIS A 678 32.43 -31.55 -52.36
N PRO A 679 31.98 -32.47 -53.22
CA PRO A 679 31.75 -32.17 -54.63
C PRO A 679 30.67 -31.09 -54.82
N VAL A 680 30.92 -30.10 -55.68
CA VAL A 680 29.94 -29.06 -55.99
C VAL A 680 29.24 -29.38 -57.33
N PRO A 681 27.98 -29.86 -57.32
CA PRO A 681 27.25 -30.15 -58.54
C PRO A 681 26.75 -28.88 -59.24
N ASN A 682 26.50 -28.95 -60.54
CA ASN A 682 26.00 -27.85 -61.36
C ASN A 682 26.86 -26.57 -61.40
N ALA A 683 28.09 -26.60 -60.87
CA ALA A 683 29.04 -25.51 -60.99
C ALA A 683 29.43 -25.32 -62.46
N SER A 684 29.33 -24.09 -62.96
CA SER A 684 29.74 -23.75 -64.31
C SER A 684 31.26 -23.58 -64.35
N VAL A 685 31.94 -24.45 -65.11
CA VAL A 685 33.39 -24.37 -65.32
C VAL A 685 33.62 -23.85 -66.73
N LYS A 686 34.33 -22.72 -66.84
CA LYS A 686 34.79 -22.15 -68.11
C LYS A 686 36.29 -22.35 -68.23
N GLY A 687 36.74 -22.96 -69.32
CA GLY A 687 38.15 -23.18 -69.59
C GLY A 687 38.49 -22.98 -71.05
N ALA A 688 39.78 -22.73 -71.32
CA ALA A 688 40.28 -22.50 -72.66
C ALA A 688 41.48 -23.38 -72.99
N TRP A 689 41.41 -23.96 -74.18
CA TRP A 689 42.51 -24.62 -74.87
C TRP A 689 43.34 -23.61 -75.65
N SER A 690 44.65 -23.79 -75.62
CA SER A 690 45.65 -23.01 -76.35
C SER A 690 46.69 -23.92 -77.01
N GLY A 691 47.51 -23.37 -77.90
CA GLY A 691 48.44 -24.16 -78.73
C GLY A 691 47.68 -24.92 -79.82
N ALA A 692 47.97 -26.20 -80.01
CA ALA A 692 47.37 -26.97 -81.10
C ALA A 692 45.86 -27.21 -80.97
N PHE A 693 45.29 -27.21 -79.74
CA PHE A 693 43.92 -27.67 -79.46
C PHE A 693 42.82 -26.59 -79.48
N MET A 694 43.18 -25.30 -79.51
CA MET A 694 42.36 -24.07 -79.65
C MET A 694 40.85 -24.17 -79.33
N GLY A 695 40.38 -23.37 -78.36
CA GLY A 695 38.93 -23.16 -78.16
C GLY A 695 38.57 -22.88 -76.71
N THR A 696 37.36 -22.34 -76.48
CA THR A 696 36.83 -22.10 -75.13
C THR A 696 35.57 -22.92 -74.92
N LEU A 697 35.45 -23.56 -73.77
CA LEU A 697 34.33 -24.41 -73.39
C LEU A 697 33.77 -23.95 -72.06
N SER A 698 32.45 -24.08 -71.91
CA SER A 698 31.75 -23.85 -70.66
C SER A 698 30.79 -25.01 -70.44
N SER A 699 30.88 -25.68 -69.30
CA SER A 699 30.01 -26.82 -68.99
C SER A 699 29.78 -26.92 -67.49
N LYS A 700 28.66 -27.51 -67.10
CA LYS A 700 28.30 -27.70 -65.69
C LYS A 700 28.88 -29.00 -65.14
N THR A 701 29.27 -29.02 -63.88
CA THR A 701 29.66 -30.25 -63.18
C THR A 701 28.48 -31.19 -62.97
N ALA A 702 28.75 -32.49 -63.06
CA ALA A 702 27.82 -33.57 -62.73
C ALA A 702 27.57 -33.63 -61.20
N PRO A 703 26.63 -34.47 -60.71
CA PRO A 703 26.35 -34.63 -59.28
C PRO A 703 27.58 -34.92 -58.41
N ASN A 704 28.56 -35.62 -58.97
CA ASN A 704 29.83 -35.90 -58.31
C ASN A 704 30.85 -34.74 -58.44
N GLY A 705 30.47 -33.53 -58.81
CA GLY A 705 31.35 -32.37 -58.95
C GLY A 705 32.37 -32.44 -60.09
N THR A 706 32.23 -33.38 -61.04
CA THR A 706 33.17 -33.51 -62.17
C THR A 706 32.62 -32.91 -63.47
N VAL A 707 33.50 -32.38 -64.30
CA VAL A 707 33.19 -31.95 -65.67
C VAL A 707 34.35 -32.30 -66.59
N VAL A 708 34.05 -32.63 -67.85
CA VAL A 708 35.08 -32.92 -68.85
C VAL A 708 34.92 -31.95 -70.01
N HIS A 709 35.99 -31.21 -70.31
CA HIS A 709 36.08 -30.39 -71.51
C HIS A 709 36.94 -31.13 -72.54
N THR A 710 36.38 -31.37 -73.73
CA THR A 710 37.09 -32.06 -74.83
C THR A 710 37.38 -31.04 -75.92
N SER A 711 38.65 -30.94 -76.36
CA SER A 711 39.02 -30.07 -77.47
C SER A 711 38.40 -30.54 -78.78
N ASN A 712 38.42 -29.66 -79.79
CA ASN A 712 38.18 -30.08 -81.17
C ASN A 712 39.22 -31.12 -81.61
N VAL A 713 38.86 -31.89 -82.64
CA VAL A 713 39.77 -32.80 -83.33
C VAL A 713 40.78 -31.98 -84.11
N ILE A 714 42.07 -32.31 -83.97
CA ILE A 714 43.15 -31.64 -84.69
C ILE A 714 43.98 -32.66 -85.48
N ASN A 715 44.58 -32.19 -86.57
CA ASN A 715 45.54 -32.97 -87.35
C ASN A 715 46.95 -32.85 -86.75
N LEU A 716 47.59 -33.97 -86.49
CA LEU A 716 48.90 -34.10 -85.83
C LEU A 716 50.04 -33.97 -86.85
N GLY A 717 50.65 -32.78 -86.92
CA GLY A 717 52.03 -32.63 -87.38
C GLY A 717 53.03 -33.17 -86.35
N LYS A 718 54.30 -33.39 -86.73
CA LYS A 718 55.34 -33.83 -85.77
C LYS A 718 55.49 -32.79 -84.65
N LYS A 719 55.09 -33.15 -83.42
CA LYS A 719 55.11 -32.38 -82.15
C LYS A 719 53.96 -31.36 -81.97
N ALA A 720 52.81 -31.83 -81.48
CA ALA A 720 51.70 -30.95 -81.12
C ALA A 720 51.70 -30.69 -79.60
N SER A 721 51.85 -29.42 -79.20
CA SER A 721 51.75 -28.99 -77.80
C SER A 721 50.56 -28.05 -77.60
N GLY A 722 49.93 -28.13 -76.43
CA GLY A 722 48.91 -27.18 -76.03
C GLY A 722 48.71 -27.16 -74.53
N ALA A 723 47.81 -26.29 -74.08
CA ALA A 723 47.49 -26.14 -72.67
C ALA A 723 46.00 -25.94 -72.45
N TYR A 724 45.50 -26.36 -71.30
CA TYR A 724 44.16 -26.07 -70.81
C TYR A 724 44.26 -25.19 -69.57
N LYS A 725 43.60 -24.02 -69.61
CA LYS A 725 43.51 -23.08 -68.50
C LYS A 725 42.08 -23.00 -68.01
N ILE A 726 41.88 -23.16 -66.70
CA ILE A 726 40.61 -22.80 -66.07
C ILE A 726 40.53 -21.27 -66.03
N ILE A 727 39.50 -20.71 -66.65
CA ILE A 727 39.24 -19.25 -66.68
C ILE A 727 38.44 -18.85 -65.46
N SER A 728 37.32 -19.54 -65.20
CA SER A 728 36.47 -19.29 -64.05
C SER A 728 35.67 -20.52 -63.67
N ILE A 729 35.30 -20.59 -62.40
CA ILE A 729 34.27 -21.51 -61.90
C ILE A 729 33.20 -20.65 -61.23
N SER A 730 31.92 -20.97 -61.38
CA SER A 730 30.84 -20.29 -60.66
C SER A 730 29.73 -21.24 -60.24
N ALA A 731 29.21 -21.05 -59.03
CA ALA A 731 28.03 -21.74 -58.54
C ALA A 731 27.25 -20.80 -57.58
N PRO A 732 25.91 -20.84 -57.57
CA PRO A 732 25.12 -20.08 -56.60
C PRO A 732 25.55 -20.41 -55.16
N GLY A 733 25.74 -19.39 -54.33
CA GLY A 733 26.14 -19.56 -52.93
C GLY A 733 27.64 -19.79 -52.69
N TYR A 734 28.49 -19.67 -53.72
CA TYR A 734 29.94 -19.84 -53.58
C TYR A 734 30.74 -18.72 -54.22
N THR A 735 31.96 -18.52 -53.72
CA THR A 735 32.99 -17.68 -54.36
C THR A 735 34.12 -18.55 -54.91
N TYR A 736 34.48 -18.39 -56.18
CA TYR A 736 35.60 -19.14 -56.77
C TYR A 736 36.93 -18.62 -56.26
N ASN A 737 37.73 -19.51 -55.68
CA ASN A 737 39.06 -19.20 -55.20
C ASN A 737 40.13 -19.92 -56.05
N PRO A 738 40.71 -19.23 -57.07
CA PRO A 738 41.68 -19.85 -57.97
C PRO A 738 43.02 -20.20 -57.30
N THR A 739 43.34 -19.62 -56.14
CA THR A 739 44.58 -19.95 -55.39
C THR A 739 44.51 -21.33 -54.74
N GLN A 740 43.29 -21.84 -54.52
CA GLN A 740 43.05 -23.19 -53.98
C GLN A 740 43.00 -24.27 -55.08
N ASN A 741 43.06 -23.89 -56.37
CA ASN A 741 43.09 -24.90 -57.43
C ASN A 741 44.34 -25.76 -57.33
N ALA A 742 44.19 -27.09 -57.41
CA ALA A 742 45.32 -27.99 -57.51
C ALA A 742 46.17 -27.68 -58.75
N LYS A 743 45.53 -27.34 -59.87
CA LYS A 743 46.16 -26.76 -61.06
C LYS A 743 45.19 -25.81 -61.78
N THR A 744 45.66 -24.61 -62.13
CA THR A 744 44.87 -23.64 -62.93
C THR A 744 45.22 -23.70 -64.41
N LEU A 745 46.46 -24.11 -64.73
CA LEU A 745 46.96 -24.33 -66.07
C LEU A 745 47.64 -25.69 -66.12
N VAL A 746 47.30 -26.51 -67.11
CA VAL A 746 47.96 -27.79 -67.35
C VAL A 746 48.38 -27.83 -68.82
N THR A 747 49.60 -28.25 -69.09
CA THR A 747 50.16 -28.38 -70.44
C THR A 747 50.22 -29.85 -70.84
N VAL A 748 50.11 -30.11 -72.14
CA VAL A 748 50.34 -31.44 -72.70
C VAL A 748 51.11 -31.33 -74.01
N THR A 749 52.03 -32.26 -74.21
CA THR A 749 52.85 -32.37 -75.43
C THR A 749 52.72 -33.79 -75.94
N TRP A 750 52.48 -33.93 -77.24
CA TRP A 750 52.36 -35.20 -77.94
C TRP A 750 53.53 -35.40 -78.90
#